data_AF-A0A819VMP6-F1
#
_entry.id   AF-A0A819VMP6-F1
#
_cell.length_a   1.000
_cell.length_b   1.000
_cell.length_c   1.000
_cell.angle_alpha   90.00
_cell.angle_beta   90.00
_cell.angle_gamma   90.00
#
_symmetry.space_group_name_H-M   'P 1'
#
loop_
_entity.id
_entity.type
_entity.pdbx_description
1 polymer ?
#
loop_
_entity_poly.entity_id
_entity_poly.type
_entity_poly.pdbx_seq_one_letter_code
_entity_poly.pdbx_strand_id
1 'polypeptide(L)'
;MHSVCSSIFIRPEWIKGLYFLNASQYGVWDFRTTAYSQFELLSSFCSLSKEIISQTEIDIDNNELVTLYLLSEEQVQLQINGTTDLLKKSASSQLITYLDYLRNTTQTNYLVSALNTNLIIATAWSSESIRTYADQVSYSDPDTVKLCGREKTVADATLSQVNYELIDASRRHSMNPMPNSTTVNGFFTGCTPFEALLESTLDCLYQTECLQLLVDYFPIRQQMNFHANDSILTSRHENKSVNKYLNNLFIMNWSPEINYTKYFHQCSPSNCTYSKKDQTELSHGITLFISLYGGLIIILRLIASWSIDILSKIKCCSRERNENSDQNGKILKFIESMKRLNLFKNVNDRTETGIKQQKTITCVYLILLTGSICILCLFTSLNSETVTKIEKNPSLTTYNSLRGGLHSASIQCPCFKKAIPHQKFVLLSSHYHQICASGFVDNIWIDMLRGTTINIIYNDWRSRASPLFQLLSDFCQLANKTIDDAVKRYLSQLFIVSFVMNEDDFDKQLNTSLNQFFQSTIHNFDLMTNALQLLMQIDQLYIGANKRALGNLDTNLIGNFVEDKTNTTQLVKLKFILNQIKEINSSMTRCVCASDPYCKIPAVIYDLYYKQEANNNSLIYNISGWIRGCLAIDSLLLSTLQCLYEDSDCFPLLLSYIRKYENSGQPSLIIQPLVYNPMSRFSPNATVSTMFKEMMIEQWNRSSSYQSFYESCAPIYCTYSKKIRTENFGGVVIKLIATTGGIVALLRIVTPYLIKFIVRLLTICKKKKQHQPRERVHRSCIDRMGIMIRKLIKLLSTKLIELNVFSTRDFGSNTDQITAKRYGRWATRLYIILFLICLIILIFYTTIQPHSLTKTFDQPSFIRYTHLKKTYGNKLKCSCSKIASTYDRFVEIKPEF
;
A
#
# COMPACT_ATOMS: atom_id res chain seq x y z
N MET A 1 0.45 -18.37 -21.56
CA MET A 1 -0.80 -19.01 -21.76
C MET A 1 -0.43 -20.36 -22.28
N HIS A 2 -0.71 -21.35 -21.45
CA HIS A 2 -0.50 -22.74 -21.70
C HIS A 2 -0.87 -23.07 -23.14
N SER A 3 -0.04 -23.87 -23.81
CA SER A 3 -0.13 -24.14 -25.24
C SER A 3 -1.51 -24.61 -25.69
N VAL A 4 -2.27 -25.28 -24.81
CA VAL A 4 -3.65 -25.69 -25.08
C VAL A 4 -4.57 -24.50 -25.44
N CYS A 5 -4.39 -23.33 -24.83
CA CYS A 5 -5.24 -22.15 -25.02
C CYS A 5 -4.94 -21.34 -26.30
N SER A 6 -3.93 -21.76 -27.07
CA SER A 6 -3.62 -21.27 -28.42
C SER A 6 -3.69 -22.38 -29.48
N SER A 7 -3.95 -23.62 -29.05
CA SER A 7 -3.98 -24.80 -29.90
C SER A 7 -5.27 -24.94 -30.72
N ILE A 8 -5.30 -25.97 -31.56
CA ILE A 8 -6.50 -26.36 -32.32
C ILE A 8 -7.62 -26.90 -31.44
N PHE A 9 -7.29 -27.43 -30.25
CA PHE A 9 -8.21 -28.14 -29.37
C PHE A 9 -9.34 -27.27 -28.79
N ILE A 10 -9.10 -25.96 -28.68
CA ILE A 10 -10.09 -25.00 -28.19
C ILE A 10 -10.91 -24.35 -29.32
N ARG A 11 -10.62 -24.69 -30.59
CA ARG A 11 -11.29 -24.08 -31.73
C ARG A 11 -12.65 -24.73 -31.99
N PRO A 12 -13.65 -23.96 -32.48
CA PRO A 12 -14.99 -24.49 -32.73
C PRO A 12 -15.01 -25.69 -33.67
N GLU A 13 -14.10 -25.77 -34.65
CA GLU A 13 -14.03 -26.88 -35.60
C GLU A 13 -13.63 -28.19 -34.90
N TRP A 14 -12.64 -28.15 -34.01
CA TRP A 14 -12.24 -29.32 -33.23
C TRP A 14 -13.35 -29.78 -32.29
N ILE A 15 -13.96 -28.83 -31.57
CA ILE A 15 -15.03 -29.10 -30.60
C ILE A 15 -16.24 -29.72 -31.32
N LYS A 16 -16.68 -29.16 -32.45
CA LYS A 16 -17.75 -29.74 -33.27
C LYS A 16 -17.41 -31.14 -33.77
N GLY A 17 -16.14 -31.42 -34.06
CA GLY A 17 -15.67 -32.76 -34.42
C GLY A 17 -15.78 -33.80 -33.29
N LEU A 18 -15.99 -33.38 -32.05
CA LEU A 18 -16.26 -34.26 -30.90
C LEU A 18 -17.76 -34.46 -30.64
N TYR A 19 -18.65 -33.80 -31.40
CA TYR A 19 -20.07 -34.08 -31.30
C TYR A 19 -20.34 -35.51 -31.78
N PHE A 20 -21.11 -36.27 -31.01
CA PHE A 20 -21.43 -37.66 -31.32
C PHE A 20 -22.95 -37.83 -31.34
N LEU A 21 -23.50 -38.09 -32.54
CA LEU A 21 -24.92 -38.41 -32.70
C LEU A 21 -25.20 -39.75 -32.00
N ASN A 22 -26.23 -39.80 -31.15
CA ASN A 22 -26.56 -40.97 -30.30
C ASN A 22 -25.56 -41.24 -29.16
N ALA A 23 -24.87 -40.22 -28.64
CA ALA A 23 -24.02 -40.38 -27.45
C ALA A 23 -24.76 -41.02 -26.26
N SER A 24 -26.09 -40.87 -26.18
CA SER A 24 -26.94 -41.51 -25.16
C SER A 24 -26.96 -43.04 -25.19
N GLN A 25 -26.48 -43.68 -26.27
CA GLN A 25 -26.34 -45.14 -26.39
C GLN A 25 -25.11 -45.69 -25.67
N TYR A 26 -24.27 -44.83 -25.10
CA TYR A 26 -23.10 -45.24 -24.35
C TYR A 26 -23.28 -44.99 -22.85
N GLY A 27 -22.55 -45.77 -22.06
CA GLY A 27 -22.51 -45.61 -20.62
C GLY A 27 -21.89 -44.28 -20.19
N VAL A 28 -22.14 -43.91 -18.94
CA VAL A 28 -21.74 -42.62 -18.35
C VAL A 28 -20.23 -42.39 -18.31
N TRP A 29 -19.46 -43.47 -18.23
CA TRP A 29 -18.00 -43.41 -18.22
C TRP A 29 -17.39 -43.29 -19.62
N ASP A 30 -18.21 -43.42 -20.67
CA ASP A 30 -17.76 -43.33 -22.05
C ASP A 30 -17.47 -41.88 -22.43
N PHE A 31 -16.24 -41.63 -22.89
CA PHE A 31 -15.76 -40.29 -23.18
C PHE A 31 -16.59 -39.58 -24.24
N ARG A 32 -17.23 -40.31 -25.18
CA ARG A 32 -18.12 -39.72 -26.19
C ARG A 32 -19.31 -38.97 -25.60
N THR A 33 -19.74 -39.31 -24.38
CA THR A 33 -20.86 -38.64 -23.71
C THR A 33 -20.50 -37.25 -23.16
N THR A 34 -19.21 -36.99 -22.92
CA THR A 34 -18.76 -35.74 -22.26
C THR A 34 -17.68 -34.98 -23.04
N ALA A 35 -17.01 -35.60 -24.01
CA ALA A 35 -15.88 -35.01 -24.73
C ALA A 35 -16.22 -33.64 -25.34
N TYR A 36 -17.36 -33.51 -26.03
CA TYR A 36 -17.81 -32.23 -26.57
C TYR A 36 -17.86 -31.13 -25.50
N SER A 37 -18.58 -31.40 -24.39
CA SER A 37 -18.74 -30.45 -23.29
C SER A 37 -17.42 -30.16 -22.56
N GLN A 38 -16.54 -31.16 -22.40
CA GLN A 38 -15.23 -30.95 -21.76
C GLN A 38 -14.34 -30.02 -22.59
N PHE A 39 -14.27 -30.19 -23.92
CA PHE A 39 -13.47 -29.29 -24.75
C PHE A 39 -14.12 -27.90 -24.94
N GLU A 40 -15.45 -27.81 -24.91
CA GLU A 40 -16.17 -26.53 -24.86
C GLU A 40 -15.88 -25.77 -23.55
N LEU A 41 -15.92 -26.46 -22.41
CA LEU A 41 -15.52 -25.90 -21.12
C LEU A 41 -14.05 -25.48 -21.10
N LEU A 42 -13.15 -26.28 -21.67
CA LEU A 42 -11.73 -25.93 -21.78
C LEU A 42 -11.52 -24.66 -22.62
N SER A 43 -12.24 -24.51 -23.74
CA SER A 43 -12.22 -23.30 -24.56
C SER A 43 -12.75 -22.08 -23.80
N SER A 44 -13.83 -22.27 -23.03
CA SER A 44 -14.42 -21.24 -22.19
C SER A 44 -13.48 -20.81 -21.07
N PHE A 45 -12.83 -21.75 -20.38
CA PHE A 45 -11.81 -21.48 -19.38
C PHE A 45 -10.61 -20.71 -19.92
N CYS A 46 -10.14 -21.07 -21.11
CA CYS A 46 -9.09 -20.31 -21.79
C CYS A 46 -9.57 -18.89 -22.11
N SER A 47 -10.77 -18.72 -22.64
CA SER A 47 -11.31 -17.40 -23.00
C SER A 47 -11.51 -16.51 -21.77
N LEU A 48 -12.13 -17.05 -20.72
CA LEU A 48 -12.31 -16.36 -19.44
C LEU A 48 -10.97 -15.98 -18.80
N SER A 49 -9.99 -16.89 -18.85
CA SER A 49 -8.64 -16.58 -18.35
C SER A 49 -8.00 -15.41 -19.12
N LYS A 50 -8.15 -15.35 -20.46
CA LYS A 50 -7.66 -14.22 -21.28
C LYS A 50 -8.32 -12.90 -20.88
N GLU A 51 -9.62 -12.91 -20.67
CA GLU A 51 -10.37 -11.71 -20.28
C GLU A 51 -9.95 -11.21 -18.89
N ILE A 52 -9.82 -12.12 -17.92
CA ILE A 52 -9.34 -11.81 -16.58
C ILE A 52 -7.90 -11.25 -16.63
N ILE A 53 -7.02 -11.83 -17.46
CA ILE A 53 -5.66 -11.32 -17.68
C ILE A 53 -5.70 -9.89 -18.20
N SER A 54 -6.48 -9.64 -19.26
CA SER A 54 -6.59 -8.32 -19.87
C SER A 54 -7.14 -7.28 -18.89
N GLN A 55 -8.14 -7.64 -18.08
CA GLN A 55 -8.64 -6.75 -17.03
C GLN A 55 -7.59 -6.49 -15.95
N THR A 56 -6.83 -7.53 -15.56
CA THR A 56 -5.74 -7.39 -14.58
C THR A 56 -4.62 -6.48 -15.10
N GLU A 57 -4.30 -6.54 -16.39
CA GLU A 57 -3.35 -5.62 -17.04
C GLU A 57 -3.84 -4.17 -16.94
N ILE A 58 -5.12 -3.92 -17.28
CA ILE A 58 -5.75 -2.59 -17.14
C ILE A 58 -5.71 -2.09 -15.69
N ASP A 59 -5.98 -2.97 -14.72
CA ASP A 59 -5.97 -2.63 -13.29
C ASP A 59 -4.55 -2.29 -12.81
N ILE A 60 -3.52 -2.98 -13.32
CA ILE A 60 -2.13 -2.66 -13.00
C ILE A 60 -1.72 -1.34 -13.66
N ASP A 61 -2.08 -1.12 -14.93
CA ASP A 61 -1.74 0.10 -15.68
C ASP A 61 -2.31 1.36 -15.02
N ASN A 62 -3.53 1.25 -14.48
CA ASN A 62 -4.21 2.31 -13.75
C ASN A 62 -3.66 2.53 -12.33
N ASN A 63 -2.77 1.66 -11.84
CA ASN A 63 -2.23 1.79 -10.50
C ASN A 63 -1.19 2.92 -10.43
N GLU A 64 -1.13 3.61 -9.29
CA GLU A 64 -0.26 4.77 -9.10
C GLU A 64 0.87 4.49 -8.11
N LEU A 65 2.10 4.77 -8.54
CA LEU A 65 3.27 4.84 -7.68
C LEU A 65 3.29 6.22 -7.00
N VAL A 66 2.86 6.29 -5.74
CA VAL A 66 2.81 7.54 -4.96
C VAL A 66 4.06 7.69 -4.09
N THR A 67 4.94 8.63 -4.43
CA THR A 67 6.22 8.85 -3.75
C THR A 67 6.57 10.33 -3.70
N LEU A 68 6.91 10.85 -2.52
CA LEU A 68 7.40 12.23 -2.36
C LEU A 68 8.86 12.41 -2.84
N TYR A 69 9.60 11.32 -2.94
CA TYR A 69 11.02 11.30 -3.26
C TYR A 69 11.30 10.26 -4.32
N LEU A 70 12.26 10.55 -5.19
CA LEU A 70 12.70 9.64 -6.24
C LEU A 70 13.22 8.34 -5.61
N LEU A 71 12.54 7.24 -5.87
CA LEU A 71 12.94 5.91 -5.43
C LEU A 71 14.15 5.41 -6.22
N SER A 72 14.98 4.53 -5.64
CA SER A 72 15.97 3.78 -6.41
C SER A 72 15.29 2.75 -7.32
N GLU A 73 16.00 2.35 -8.37
CA GLU A 73 15.55 1.30 -9.30
C GLU A 73 15.13 0.02 -8.58
N GLU A 74 15.94 -0.46 -7.64
CA GLU A 74 15.61 -1.62 -6.78
C GLU A 74 14.29 -1.44 -6.00
N GLN A 75 14.01 -0.24 -5.50
CA GLN A 75 12.78 0.02 -4.72
C GLN A 75 11.55 0.06 -5.62
N VAL A 76 11.68 0.64 -6.82
CA VAL A 76 10.63 0.66 -7.84
C VAL A 76 10.31 -0.78 -8.27
N GLN A 77 11.35 -1.59 -8.49
CA GLN A 77 11.20 -3.01 -8.86
C GLN A 77 10.52 -3.84 -7.77
N LEU A 78 10.93 -3.69 -6.51
CA LEU A 78 10.28 -4.37 -5.39
C LEU A 78 8.80 -4.00 -5.27
N GLN A 79 8.45 -2.73 -5.46
CA GLN A 79 7.08 -2.26 -5.33
C GLN A 79 6.19 -2.76 -6.48
N ILE A 80 6.67 -2.69 -7.72
CA ILE A 80 5.93 -3.18 -8.88
C ILE A 80 5.75 -4.69 -8.80
N ASN A 81 6.83 -5.45 -8.55
CA ASN A 81 6.73 -6.92 -8.44
C ASN A 81 5.74 -7.33 -7.34
N GLY A 82 5.79 -6.70 -6.16
CA GLY A 82 4.85 -6.98 -5.08
C GLY A 82 3.40 -6.63 -5.43
N THR A 83 3.18 -5.59 -6.22
CA THR A 83 1.86 -5.15 -6.70
C THR A 83 1.32 -6.12 -7.76
N THR A 84 2.14 -6.49 -8.74
CA THR A 84 1.79 -7.45 -9.80
C THR A 84 1.47 -8.82 -9.21
N ASP A 85 2.29 -9.33 -8.28
CA ASP A 85 2.06 -10.60 -7.61
C ASP A 85 0.71 -10.62 -6.86
N LEU A 86 0.33 -9.49 -6.27
CA LEU A 86 -0.92 -9.38 -5.53
C LEU A 86 -2.12 -9.39 -6.46
N LEU A 87 -2.09 -8.59 -7.53
CA LEU A 87 -3.19 -8.50 -8.48
C LEU A 87 -3.41 -9.84 -9.20
N LYS A 88 -2.33 -10.55 -9.55
CA LYS A 88 -2.37 -11.92 -10.07
C LYS A 88 -3.09 -12.89 -9.12
N LYS A 89 -2.72 -12.89 -7.84
CA LYS A 89 -3.36 -13.74 -6.82
C LYS A 89 -4.82 -13.36 -6.60
N SER A 90 -5.16 -12.08 -6.73
CA SER A 90 -6.53 -11.60 -6.63
C SER A 90 -7.41 -12.12 -7.75
N ALA A 91 -6.96 -11.97 -8.99
CA ALA A 91 -7.66 -12.44 -10.18
C ALA A 91 -7.90 -13.96 -10.14
N SER A 92 -6.88 -14.73 -9.74
CA SER A 92 -7.00 -16.18 -9.59
C SER A 92 -7.99 -16.58 -8.49
N SER A 93 -7.97 -15.89 -7.34
CA SER A 93 -8.89 -16.14 -6.23
C SER A 93 -10.35 -15.84 -6.61
N GLN A 94 -10.60 -14.74 -7.32
CA GLN A 94 -11.94 -14.40 -7.80
C GLN A 94 -12.51 -15.47 -8.72
N LEU A 95 -11.69 -15.98 -9.65
CA LEU A 95 -12.10 -17.07 -10.53
C LEU A 95 -12.45 -18.34 -9.75
N ILE A 96 -11.62 -18.73 -8.78
CA ILE A 96 -11.87 -19.92 -7.96
C ILE A 96 -13.16 -19.78 -7.16
N THR A 97 -13.40 -18.62 -6.54
CA THR A 97 -14.65 -18.34 -5.82
C THR A 97 -15.87 -18.45 -6.74
N TYR A 98 -15.78 -17.93 -7.98
CA TYR A 98 -16.84 -18.06 -8.97
C TYR A 98 -17.13 -19.51 -9.34
N LEU A 99 -16.09 -20.31 -9.57
CA LEU A 99 -16.20 -21.73 -9.91
C LEU A 99 -16.78 -22.56 -8.75
N ASP A 100 -16.39 -22.26 -7.52
CA ASP A 100 -16.94 -22.93 -6.33
C ASP A 100 -18.43 -22.56 -6.14
N TYR A 101 -18.81 -21.30 -6.37
CA TYR A 101 -20.23 -20.91 -6.32
C TYR A 101 -21.05 -21.59 -7.43
N LEU A 102 -20.53 -21.65 -8.66
CA LEU A 102 -21.16 -22.37 -9.77
C LEU A 102 -21.35 -23.85 -9.40
N ARG A 103 -20.30 -24.51 -8.91
CA ARG A 103 -20.32 -25.92 -8.51
C ARG A 103 -21.39 -26.20 -7.45
N ASN A 104 -21.40 -25.45 -6.34
CA ASN A 104 -22.35 -25.65 -5.26
C ASN A 104 -23.80 -25.44 -5.74
N THR A 105 -23.97 -24.47 -6.64
CA THR A 105 -25.25 -24.15 -7.27
C THR A 105 -25.72 -25.26 -8.21
N THR A 106 -24.84 -25.78 -9.09
CA THR A 106 -25.15 -26.88 -10.00
C THR A 106 -25.52 -28.15 -9.25
N GLN A 107 -24.79 -28.50 -8.19
CA GLN A 107 -25.03 -29.70 -7.39
C GLN A 107 -26.35 -29.62 -6.62
N THR A 108 -26.58 -28.55 -5.86
CA THR A 108 -27.79 -28.39 -5.02
C THR A 108 -29.06 -28.32 -5.85
N ASN A 109 -29.01 -27.63 -6.99
CA ASN A 109 -30.17 -27.51 -7.88
C ASN A 109 -30.30 -28.68 -8.86
N TYR A 110 -29.46 -29.72 -8.77
CA TYR A 110 -29.47 -30.89 -9.64
C TYR A 110 -29.53 -30.53 -11.13
N LEU A 111 -28.77 -29.51 -11.53
CA LEU A 111 -28.79 -29.01 -12.91
C LEU A 111 -28.14 -30.03 -13.84
N VAL A 112 -28.79 -30.38 -14.94
CA VAL A 112 -28.24 -31.33 -15.91
C VAL A 112 -26.99 -30.77 -16.55
N SER A 113 -25.89 -31.51 -16.40
CA SER A 113 -24.55 -31.06 -16.75
C SER A 113 -24.06 -31.61 -18.09
N ALA A 114 -24.46 -32.82 -18.46
CA ALA A 114 -24.29 -33.44 -19.77
C ALA A 114 -25.24 -34.65 -19.91
N LEU A 115 -25.28 -35.24 -21.11
CA LEU A 115 -26.07 -36.44 -21.38
C LEU A 115 -25.58 -37.61 -20.52
N ASN A 116 -26.50 -38.27 -19.81
CA ASN A 116 -26.25 -39.44 -18.97
C ASN A 116 -25.27 -39.23 -17.80
N THR A 117 -24.83 -38.02 -17.44
CA THR A 117 -23.78 -37.84 -16.40
C THR A 117 -24.30 -37.71 -14.97
N ASN A 118 -25.25 -36.79 -14.75
CA ASN A 118 -25.88 -36.59 -13.44
C ASN A 118 -27.37 -36.91 -13.41
N LEU A 119 -28.00 -36.99 -14.58
CA LEU A 119 -29.39 -37.37 -14.73
C LEU A 119 -29.59 -38.18 -16.02
N ILE A 120 -30.46 -39.17 -15.97
CA ILE A 120 -30.92 -39.93 -17.14
C ILE A 120 -32.43 -39.74 -17.27
N ILE A 121 -32.91 -39.53 -18.49
CA ILE A 121 -34.34 -39.62 -18.82
C ILE A 121 -34.59 -41.05 -19.28
N ALA A 122 -35.24 -41.83 -18.43
CA ALA A 122 -35.59 -43.21 -18.70
C ALA A 122 -37.06 -43.33 -19.09
N THR A 123 -37.35 -44.31 -19.95
CA THR A 123 -38.71 -44.72 -20.30
C THR A 123 -38.93 -46.15 -19.80
N ALA A 124 -39.96 -46.35 -18.98
CA ALA A 124 -40.37 -47.69 -18.54
C ALA A 124 -41.63 -48.12 -19.27
N TRP A 125 -41.58 -49.31 -19.86
CA TRP A 125 -42.71 -49.95 -20.52
C TRP A 125 -43.58 -50.68 -19.50
N SER A 126 -44.89 -50.46 -19.57
CA SER A 126 -45.91 -51.33 -18.98
C SER A 126 -46.90 -51.71 -20.08
N SER A 127 -47.68 -52.78 -19.87
CA SER A 127 -48.66 -53.30 -20.83
C SER A 127 -49.69 -52.27 -21.32
N GLU A 128 -49.87 -51.17 -20.58
CA GLU A 128 -50.87 -50.13 -20.88
C GLU A 128 -50.26 -48.71 -21.01
N SER A 129 -48.98 -48.51 -20.66
CA SER A 129 -48.32 -47.19 -20.74
C SER A 129 -46.78 -47.25 -20.70
N ILE A 130 -46.13 -46.43 -21.51
CA ILE A 130 -44.74 -45.96 -21.35
C ILE A 130 -44.69 -44.77 -20.37
N ARG A 131 -44.04 -44.93 -19.22
CA ARG A 131 -43.77 -43.81 -18.29
C ARG A 131 -42.41 -43.23 -18.56
N THR A 132 -42.34 -41.91 -18.80
CA THR A 132 -41.07 -41.18 -18.82
C THR A 132 -40.77 -40.68 -17.41
N TYR A 133 -39.54 -40.91 -16.93
CA TYR A 133 -39.08 -40.36 -15.67
C TYR A 133 -37.61 -39.97 -15.79
N ALA A 134 -37.23 -38.90 -15.11
CA ALA A 134 -35.84 -38.60 -14.87
C ALA A 134 -35.39 -39.30 -13.60
N ASP A 135 -34.17 -39.82 -13.62
CA ASP A 135 -33.55 -40.48 -12.49
C ASP A 135 -32.13 -39.97 -12.29
N GLN A 136 -31.73 -39.83 -11.03
CA GLN A 136 -30.36 -39.48 -10.71
C GLN A 136 -29.48 -40.68 -11.02
N VAL A 137 -28.35 -40.40 -11.67
CA VAL A 137 -27.35 -41.42 -11.92
C VAL A 137 -26.72 -41.78 -10.58
N SER A 138 -26.82 -43.06 -10.19
CA SER A 138 -26.16 -43.59 -9.00
C SER A 138 -25.10 -44.61 -9.37
N TYR A 139 -24.09 -44.75 -8.51
CA TYR A 139 -22.91 -45.57 -8.75
C TYR A 139 -22.70 -46.48 -7.57
N SER A 140 -22.41 -47.75 -7.83
CA SER A 140 -22.06 -48.71 -6.78
C SER A 140 -20.55 -48.96 -6.78
N ASP A 141 -19.91 -48.62 -5.67
CA ASP A 141 -18.69 -49.24 -5.15
C ASP A 141 -19.09 -50.53 -4.40
N PRO A 142 -18.23 -51.55 -4.19
CA PRO A 142 -18.62 -52.79 -3.49
C PRO A 142 -19.33 -52.58 -2.15
N ASP A 143 -19.04 -51.46 -1.46
CA ASP A 143 -19.57 -51.15 -0.13
C ASP A 143 -20.48 -49.90 -0.06
N THR A 144 -20.56 -49.06 -1.11
CA THR A 144 -21.29 -47.76 -1.04
C THR A 144 -22.01 -47.39 -2.35
N VAL A 145 -23.15 -46.70 -2.25
CA VAL A 145 -23.88 -46.14 -3.41
C VAL A 145 -23.70 -44.62 -3.44
N LYS A 146 -23.00 -44.11 -4.45
CA LYS A 146 -22.75 -42.68 -4.69
C LYS A 146 -23.77 -42.12 -5.66
N LEU A 147 -24.18 -40.86 -5.51
CA LEU A 147 -25.18 -40.20 -6.38
C LEU A 147 -24.58 -38.98 -7.08
N CYS A 148 -24.74 -38.87 -8.40
CA CYS A 148 -24.09 -37.81 -9.19
C CYS A 148 -24.70 -36.40 -9.11
N GLY A 149 -25.55 -36.16 -8.12
CA GLY A 149 -25.90 -34.80 -7.66
C GLY A 149 -25.42 -34.48 -6.25
N ARG A 150 -24.63 -35.37 -5.63
CA ARG A 150 -24.27 -35.29 -4.20
C ARG A 150 -22.78 -35.49 -3.94
N GLU A 151 -22.17 -36.40 -4.69
CA GLU A 151 -20.77 -36.78 -4.49
C GLU A 151 -19.96 -36.47 -5.72
N LYS A 152 -18.76 -35.91 -5.51
CA LYS A 152 -17.77 -35.72 -6.56
C LYS A 152 -17.20 -37.08 -6.93
N THR A 153 -17.74 -37.64 -8.00
CA THR A 153 -17.30 -38.93 -8.52
C THR A 153 -16.71 -38.73 -9.90
N VAL A 154 -15.43 -39.03 -10.02
CA VAL A 154 -14.67 -39.05 -11.28
C VAL A 154 -13.99 -40.41 -11.43
N ALA A 155 -13.83 -40.86 -12.67
CA ALA A 155 -13.08 -42.05 -13.02
C ALA A 155 -12.38 -41.81 -14.36
N ASP A 156 -11.42 -42.67 -14.70
CA ASP A 156 -10.69 -42.56 -15.97
C ASP A 156 -11.66 -42.57 -17.15
N ALA A 157 -11.47 -41.66 -18.10
CA ALA A 157 -12.28 -41.63 -19.30
C ALA A 157 -12.01 -42.88 -20.13
N THR A 158 -13.07 -43.56 -20.58
CA THR A 158 -12.93 -44.77 -21.39
C THR A 158 -13.72 -44.68 -22.68
N LEU A 159 -13.34 -45.45 -23.69
CA LEU A 159 -14.08 -45.63 -24.94
C LEU A 159 -14.43 -47.11 -25.08
N SER A 160 -15.72 -47.44 -25.01
CA SER A 160 -16.22 -48.81 -25.11
C SER A 160 -16.56 -49.18 -26.55
N GLN A 161 -16.27 -50.41 -26.95
CA GLN A 161 -16.68 -50.94 -28.27
C GLN A 161 -18.13 -51.45 -28.31
N VAL A 162 -18.80 -51.56 -27.16
CA VAL A 162 -20.15 -52.14 -27.05
C VAL A 162 -21.21 -51.03 -27.03
N ASN A 163 -22.12 -51.04 -28.01
CA ASN A 163 -23.36 -50.25 -27.97
C ASN A 163 -24.28 -50.84 -26.88
N TYR A 164 -24.74 -50.02 -25.93
CA TYR A 164 -25.81 -50.43 -25.03
C TYR A 164 -27.14 -50.43 -25.80
N GLU A 165 -27.45 -51.49 -26.54
CA GLU A 165 -28.80 -51.61 -27.11
C GLU A 165 -29.84 -52.00 -26.05
N LEU A 166 -29.45 -52.67 -24.97
CA LEU A 166 -30.38 -53.17 -23.96
C LEU A 166 -29.68 -53.29 -22.60
N ILE A 167 -29.59 -52.21 -21.84
CA ILE A 167 -29.59 -52.38 -20.38
C ILE A 167 -30.90 -51.80 -19.88
N ASP A 168 -31.57 -52.64 -19.11
CA ASP A 168 -32.59 -52.29 -18.12
C ASP A 168 -32.36 -50.86 -17.60
N ALA A 169 -33.42 -50.17 -17.19
CA ALA A 169 -33.32 -48.85 -16.56
C ALA A 169 -32.67 -48.97 -15.16
N SER A 170 -31.50 -49.59 -15.09
CA SER A 170 -30.74 -49.87 -13.90
C SER A 170 -30.17 -48.53 -13.46
N ARG A 171 -30.84 -47.99 -12.45
CA ARG A 171 -30.54 -46.76 -11.71
C ARG A 171 -29.10 -46.70 -11.15
N ARG A 172 -28.29 -47.75 -11.33
CA ARG A 172 -26.97 -48.00 -10.74
C ARG A 172 -25.96 -48.40 -11.83
N HIS A 173 -24.92 -47.58 -12.02
CA HIS A 173 -23.76 -47.93 -12.83
C HIS A 173 -22.62 -48.46 -11.93
N SER A 174 -21.83 -49.41 -12.40
CA SER A 174 -20.59 -49.81 -11.73
C SER A 174 -19.53 -48.72 -11.91
N MET A 175 -18.70 -48.48 -10.90
CA MET A 175 -17.52 -47.61 -11.02
C MET A 175 -16.37 -48.27 -11.81
N ASN A 176 -16.46 -49.58 -12.08
CA ASN A 176 -15.41 -50.28 -12.81
C ASN A 176 -15.52 -50.01 -14.32
N PRO A 177 -14.38 -49.80 -15.02
CA PRO A 177 -14.36 -49.68 -16.47
C PRO A 177 -14.92 -50.96 -17.11
N MET A 178 -15.63 -50.79 -18.22
CA MET A 178 -16.24 -51.92 -18.89
C MET A 178 -15.19 -52.91 -19.44
N PRO A 179 -15.53 -54.20 -19.54
CA PRO A 179 -14.72 -55.13 -20.32
C PRO A 179 -14.54 -54.61 -21.75
N ASN A 180 -13.32 -54.66 -22.28
CA ASN A 180 -12.96 -54.18 -23.63
C ASN A 180 -13.06 -52.65 -23.85
N SER A 181 -12.97 -51.84 -22.80
CA SER A 181 -12.85 -50.38 -22.94
C SER A 181 -11.40 -49.92 -23.04
N THR A 182 -11.12 -48.92 -23.87
CA THR A 182 -9.79 -48.29 -23.97
C THR A 182 -9.78 -46.98 -23.18
N THR A 183 -8.79 -46.77 -22.32
CA THR A 183 -8.66 -45.53 -21.54
C THR A 183 -8.16 -44.38 -22.41
N VAL A 184 -8.77 -43.21 -22.26
CA VAL A 184 -8.30 -41.95 -22.87
C VAL A 184 -7.37 -41.28 -21.87
N ASN A 185 -6.06 -41.48 -22.05
CA ASN A 185 -5.05 -41.08 -21.09
C ASN A 185 -5.13 -39.59 -20.71
N GLY A 186 -5.10 -39.29 -19.41
CA GLY A 186 -5.16 -37.92 -18.88
C GLY A 186 -6.49 -37.19 -19.03
N PHE A 187 -7.55 -37.87 -19.45
CA PHE A 187 -8.92 -37.41 -19.34
C PHE A 187 -9.70 -38.24 -18.33
N PHE A 188 -10.58 -37.59 -17.57
CA PHE A 188 -11.54 -38.25 -16.69
C PHE A 188 -12.96 -38.08 -17.24
N THR A 189 -13.86 -38.96 -16.81
CA THR A 189 -15.30 -38.80 -16.89
C THR A 189 -15.87 -38.80 -15.48
N GLY A 190 -17.10 -38.32 -15.31
CA GLY A 190 -17.67 -38.17 -13.98
C GLY A 190 -19.06 -37.56 -14.00
N CYS A 191 -19.56 -37.24 -12.80
CA CYS A 191 -20.90 -36.68 -12.61
C CYS A 191 -21.18 -35.45 -13.45
N THR A 192 -20.16 -34.62 -13.66
CA THR A 192 -20.26 -33.45 -14.55
C THR A 192 -19.00 -33.38 -15.41
N PRO A 193 -19.12 -32.94 -16.67
CA PRO A 193 -17.95 -32.67 -17.52
C PRO A 193 -17.05 -31.60 -16.88
N PHE A 194 -17.61 -30.71 -16.06
CA PHE A 194 -16.90 -29.70 -15.29
C PHE A 194 -15.92 -30.30 -14.28
N GLU A 195 -16.39 -31.20 -13.40
CA GLU A 195 -15.52 -31.86 -12.41
C GLU A 195 -14.49 -32.77 -13.10
N ALA A 196 -14.94 -33.52 -14.10
CA ALA A 196 -14.09 -34.42 -14.86
C ALA A 196 -12.95 -33.67 -15.57
N LEU A 197 -13.25 -32.54 -16.21
CA LEU A 197 -12.24 -31.71 -16.85
C LEU A 197 -11.25 -31.13 -15.84
N LEU A 198 -11.74 -30.63 -14.68
CA LEU A 198 -10.87 -30.03 -13.66
C LEU A 198 -9.83 -31.02 -13.11
N GLU A 199 -10.18 -32.30 -13.00
CA GLU A 199 -9.25 -33.37 -12.59
C GLU A 199 -8.36 -33.87 -13.75
N SER A 200 -8.76 -33.65 -15.00
CA SER A 200 -8.00 -34.06 -16.19
C SER A 200 -6.64 -33.37 -16.29
N THR A 201 -5.63 -34.11 -16.75
CA THR A 201 -4.24 -33.67 -16.94
C THR A 201 -3.95 -33.31 -18.40
N LEU A 202 -4.84 -33.70 -19.33
CA LEU A 202 -4.73 -33.47 -20.77
C LEU A 202 -3.57 -34.23 -21.45
N ASP A 203 -3.04 -35.30 -20.83
CA ASP A 203 -1.92 -36.09 -21.35
C ASP A 203 -2.15 -36.56 -22.81
N CYS A 204 -3.39 -36.94 -23.15
CA CYS A 204 -3.77 -37.35 -24.50
C CYS A 204 -3.36 -36.34 -25.59
N LEU A 205 -3.39 -35.04 -25.28
CA LEU A 205 -3.10 -33.97 -26.25
C LEU A 205 -1.62 -33.89 -26.65
N TYR A 206 -0.76 -34.61 -25.92
CA TYR A 206 0.69 -34.72 -26.15
C TYR A 206 1.09 -36.08 -26.73
N GLN A 207 0.12 -36.96 -27.03
CA GLN A 207 0.36 -38.33 -27.48
C GLN A 207 -0.34 -38.60 -28.80
N THR A 208 0.43 -38.80 -29.88
CA THR A 208 -0.13 -39.09 -31.22
C THR A 208 -1.07 -40.29 -31.20
N GLU A 209 -0.72 -41.34 -30.46
CA GLU A 209 -1.52 -42.57 -30.33
C GLU A 209 -2.89 -42.30 -29.69
N CYS A 210 -2.94 -41.45 -28.66
CA CYS A 210 -4.19 -41.08 -28.00
C CYS A 210 -5.02 -40.12 -28.86
N LEU A 211 -4.40 -39.18 -29.57
CA LEU A 211 -5.11 -38.34 -30.54
C LEU A 211 -5.71 -39.18 -31.68
N GLN A 212 -4.99 -40.21 -32.15
CA GLN A 212 -5.53 -41.14 -33.14
C GLN A 212 -6.73 -41.91 -32.60
N LEU A 213 -6.68 -42.35 -31.33
CA LEU A 213 -7.82 -42.96 -30.65
C LEU A 213 -9.05 -42.03 -30.67
N LEU A 214 -8.88 -40.74 -30.40
CA LEU A 214 -9.98 -39.76 -30.51
C LEU A 214 -10.46 -39.53 -31.94
N VAL A 215 -9.60 -39.72 -32.95
CA VAL A 215 -10.02 -39.65 -34.35
C VAL A 215 -10.87 -40.86 -34.72
N ASP A 216 -10.49 -42.05 -34.28
CA ASP A 216 -11.14 -43.31 -34.67
C ASP A 216 -12.55 -43.46 -34.09
N TYR A 217 -12.80 -42.94 -32.87
CA TYR A 217 -14.07 -43.10 -32.16
C TYR A 217 -15.10 -41.98 -32.42
N PHE A 218 -14.76 -40.92 -33.18
CA PHE A 218 -15.66 -39.79 -33.46
C PHE A 218 -15.92 -39.63 -34.97
N PRO A 219 -17.09 -40.07 -35.48
CA PRO A 219 -17.33 -40.27 -36.92
C PRO A 219 -17.52 -38.97 -37.72
N ILE A 220 -17.95 -37.87 -37.08
CA ILE A 220 -18.21 -36.57 -37.74
C ILE A 220 -16.90 -35.94 -38.27
N ARG A 221 -15.73 -36.45 -37.88
CA ARG A 221 -14.42 -35.95 -38.31
C ARG A 221 -13.97 -36.35 -39.70
N GLN A 222 -14.55 -37.39 -40.32
CA GLN A 222 -14.18 -37.76 -41.69
C GLN A 222 -14.44 -36.63 -42.71
N GLN A 223 -15.20 -35.59 -42.32
CA GLN A 223 -15.48 -34.40 -43.13
C GLN A 223 -14.53 -33.20 -42.88
N MET A 224 -13.62 -33.24 -41.89
CA MET A 224 -12.86 -32.04 -41.46
C MET A 224 -11.32 -32.10 -41.62
N ASN A 225 -10.74 -33.11 -42.31
CA ASN A 225 -9.30 -33.19 -42.65
C ASN A 225 -8.31 -32.92 -41.49
N PHE A 226 -8.58 -33.44 -40.29
CA PHE A 226 -7.64 -33.33 -39.17
C PHE A 226 -6.61 -34.47 -39.19
N HIS A 227 -5.33 -34.15 -39.43
CA HIS A 227 -4.23 -35.10 -39.24
C HIS A 227 -3.72 -35.04 -37.79
N ALA A 228 -3.70 -36.18 -37.09
CA ALA A 228 -3.28 -36.26 -35.68
C ALA A 228 -1.89 -35.64 -35.42
N ASN A 229 -0.95 -35.82 -36.36
CA ASN A 229 0.41 -35.29 -36.29
C ASN A 229 0.49 -33.75 -36.34
N ASP A 230 -0.47 -33.07 -36.98
CA ASP A 230 -0.48 -31.60 -37.08
C ASP A 230 -1.11 -30.93 -35.85
N SER A 231 -1.71 -31.73 -34.96
CA SER A 231 -2.48 -31.27 -33.80
C SER A 231 -1.78 -31.46 -32.45
N ILE A 232 -0.65 -32.15 -32.39
CA ILE A 232 0.03 -32.48 -31.12
C ILE A 232 0.59 -31.24 -30.43
N LEU A 233 0.44 -31.15 -29.10
CA LEU A 233 1.10 -30.11 -28.32
C LEU A 233 2.60 -30.41 -28.22
N THR A 234 3.44 -29.47 -28.66
CA THR A 234 4.91 -29.61 -28.69
C THR A 234 5.61 -28.96 -27.49
N SER A 235 4.87 -28.27 -26.62
CA SER A 235 5.43 -27.66 -25.40
C SER A 235 5.80 -28.72 -24.36
N ARG A 236 6.70 -28.37 -23.41
CA ARG A 236 7.01 -29.24 -22.27
C ARG A 236 5.73 -29.61 -21.52
N HIS A 237 5.43 -30.90 -21.44
CA HIS A 237 4.30 -31.40 -20.67
C HIS A 237 4.60 -31.29 -19.17
N GLU A 238 3.78 -30.58 -18.43
CA GLU A 238 3.78 -30.60 -16.97
C GLU A 238 2.59 -31.43 -16.51
N ASN A 239 2.84 -32.54 -15.80
CA ASN A 239 1.78 -33.42 -15.29
C ASN A 239 0.99 -32.72 -14.16
N LYS A 240 0.11 -31.80 -14.55
CA LYS A 240 -0.73 -30.96 -13.70
C LYS A 240 -2.17 -31.04 -14.22
N SER A 241 -3.13 -31.06 -13.31
CA SER A 241 -4.55 -31.04 -13.68
C SER A 241 -4.98 -29.68 -14.23
N VAL A 242 -6.06 -29.63 -15.01
CA VAL A 242 -6.67 -28.40 -15.51
C VAL A 242 -6.99 -27.45 -14.38
N ASN A 243 -7.45 -27.95 -13.23
CA ASN A 243 -7.67 -27.15 -12.03
C ASN A 243 -6.41 -26.38 -11.60
N LYS A 244 -5.23 -27.01 -11.64
CA LYS A 244 -3.96 -26.33 -11.32
C LYS A 244 -3.59 -25.27 -12.36
N TYR A 245 -3.85 -25.51 -13.64
CA TYR A 245 -3.64 -24.50 -14.67
C TYR A 245 -4.59 -23.32 -14.51
N LEU A 246 -5.87 -23.59 -14.26
CA LEU A 246 -6.92 -22.60 -14.07
C LEU A 246 -6.67 -21.72 -12.83
N ASN A 247 -6.18 -22.31 -11.73
CA ASN A 247 -5.75 -21.58 -10.53
C ASN A 247 -4.61 -20.58 -10.77
N ASN A 248 -3.97 -20.64 -11.93
CA ASN A 248 -2.93 -19.70 -12.37
C ASN A 248 -3.31 -19.05 -13.72
N LEU A 249 -4.60 -19.05 -14.07
CA LEU A 249 -5.16 -18.46 -15.30
C LEU A 249 -4.51 -18.97 -16.60
N PHE A 250 -4.01 -20.23 -16.57
CA PHE A 250 -3.20 -20.84 -17.63
C PHE A 250 -1.91 -20.07 -17.96
N ILE A 251 -1.38 -19.22 -17.09
CA ILE A 251 -0.17 -18.44 -17.38
C ILE A 251 1.07 -19.18 -16.89
N MET A 252 2.13 -19.21 -17.68
CA MET A 252 3.40 -19.80 -17.25
C MET A 252 4.14 -18.85 -16.31
N ASN A 253 4.35 -17.60 -16.73
CA ASN A 253 5.03 -16.60 -15.93
C ASN A 253 4.50 -15.17 -16.20
N TRP A 254 4.59 -14.29 -15.20
CA TRP A 254 4.35 -12.85 -15.35
C TRP A 254 5.65 -12.15 -15.00
N SER A 255 6.19 -11.34 -15.91
CA SER A 255 7.35 -10.51 -15.62
C SER A 255 7.06 -9.06 -16.01
N PRO A 256 7.00 -8.13 -15.04
CA PRO A 256 6.94 -6.71 -15.37
C PRO A 256 8.31 -6.24 -15.87
N GLU A 257 8.35 -5.67 -17.07
CA GLU A 257 9.49 -4.91 -17.58
C GLU A 257 9.39 -3.46 -17.11
N ILE A 258 10.41 -2.96 -16.41
CA ILE A 258 10.38 -1.65 -15.77
C ILE A 258 11.38 -0.73 -16.45
N ASN A 259 10.92 0.42 -16.92
CA ASN A 259 11.78 1.45 -17.49
C ASN A 259 12.06 2.55 -16.47
N TYR A 260 13.16 2.40 -15.73
CA TYR A 260 13.53 3.34 -14.68
C TYR A 260 13.77 4.77 -15.19
N THR A 261 14.25 4.94 -16.43
CA THR A 261 14.42 6.26 -17.05
C THR A 261 13.07 6.97 -17.24
N LYS A 262 12.03 6.25 -17.72
CA LYS A 262 10.68 6.79 -17.82
C LYS A 262 10.11 7.15 -16.44
N TYR A 263 10.32 6.31 -15.44
CA TYR A 263 9.94 6.62 -14.05
C TYR A 263 10.62 7.90 -13.54
N PHE A 264 11.93 8.05 -13.77
CA PHE A 264 12.66 9.26 -13.41
C PHE A 264 12.04 10.52 -14.02
N HIS A 265 11.63 10.45 -15.29
CA HIS A 265 10.97 11.56 -15.97
C HIS A 265 9.55 11.83 -15.44
N GLN A 266 8.81 10.82 -14.99
CA GLN A 266 7.51 11.02 -14.34
C GLN A 266 7.65 11.70 -12.97
N CYS A 267 8.55 11.21 -12.11
CA CYS A 267 8.87 11.86 -10.84
C CYS A 267 9.39 13.29 -11.06
N SER A 268 10.17 13.51 -12.12
CA SER A 268 10.76 14.79 -12.52
C SER A 268 11.37 15.52 -11.31
N PRO A 269 12.55 15.07 -10.82
CA PRO A 269 13.06 15.52 -9.54
C PRO A 269 13.30 17.03 -9.53
N SER A 270 12.66 17.72 -8.58
CA SER A 270 12.71 19.18 -8.43
C SER A 270 14.05 19.63 -7.87
N ASN A 271 14.55 18.94 -6.86
CA ASN A 271 15.87 19.15 -6.27
C ASN A 271 16.46 17.84 -5.73
N CYS A 272 17.78 17.73 -5.76
CA CYS A 272 18.53 16.67 -5.08
C CYS A 272 19.48 17.29 -4.05
N THR A 273 19.49 16.76 -2.84
CA THR A 273 20.30 17.26 -1.73
C THR A 273 21.25 16.19 -1.20
N TYR A 274 22.45 16.63 -0.82
CA TYR A 274 23.42 15.79 -0.12
C TYR A 274 24.17 16.65 0.91
N SER A 275 24.26 16.16 2.14
CA SER A 275 24.96 16.85 3.24
C SER A 275 26.34 16.22 3.49
N LYS A 276 27.39 17.04 3.43
CA LYS A 276 28.78 16.66 3.76
C LYS A 276 29.34 17.60 4.82
N LYS A 277 30.32 17.13 5.58
CA LYS A 277 31.19 17.99 6.40
C LYS A 277 32.20 18.65 5.45
N ASP A 278 32.21 19.98 5.37
CA ASP A 278 33.09 20.74 4.48
C ASP A 278 34.09 21.60 5.28
N GLN A 279 35.23 21.93 4.68
CA GLN A 279 36.24 22.81 5.29
C GLN A 279 35.83 24.28 5.12
N THR A 280 36.12 25.10 6.13
CA THR A 280 35.73 26.52 6.21
C THR A 280 36.30 27.36 5.05
N GLU A 281 35.47 28.24 4.46
CA GLU A 281 35.93 29.21 3.46
C GLU A 281 36.91 30.24 4.04
N LEU A 282 37.95 30.56 3.27
CA LEU A 282 39.00 31.52 3.61
C LEU A 282 38.45 32.90 4.06
N SER A 283 37.29 33.31 3.54
CA SER A 283 36.64 34.58 3.87
C SER A 283 36.19 34.67 5.34
N HIS A 284 35.72 33.56 5.91
CA HIS A 284 35.33 33.47 7.31
C HIS A 284 36.57 33.58 8.22
N GLY A 285 37.67 32.93 7.82
CA GLY A 285 38.96 33.04 8.51
C GLY A 285 39.53 34.46 8.49
N ILE A 286 39.45 35.18 7.37
CA ILE A 286 39.91 36.57 7.23
C ILE A 286 39.04 37.52 8.09
N THR A 287 37.73 37.29 8.15
CA THR A 287 36.81 38.14 8.92
C THR A 287 36.98 37.94 10.43
N LEU A 288 37.23 36.70 10.86
CA LEU A 288 37.58 36.38 12.25
C LEU A 288 38.95 36.98 12.63
N PHE A 289 39.89 37.01 11.69
CA PHE A 289 41.22 37.60 11.87
C PHE A 289 41.19 39.12 12.09
N ILE A 290 40.43 39.85 11.27
CA ILE A 290 40.29 41.32 11.39
C ILE A 290 39.61 41.71 12.71
N SER A 291 38.67 40.90 13.20
CA SER A 291 37.98 41.15 14.47
C SER A 291 38.86 40.83 15.70
N LEU A 292 39.63 39.75 15.69
CA LEU A 292 40.56 39.42 16.79
C LEU A 292 41.78 40.36 16.88
N TYR A 293 42.28 40.86 15.74
CA TYR A 293 43.38 41.84 15.68
C TYR A 293 43.10 43.10 16.51
N GLY A 294 41.86 43.60 16.47
CA GLY A 294 41.46 44.80 17.20
C GLY A 294 41.35 44.59 18.72
N GLY A 295 40.78 43.45 19.15
CA GLY A 295 40.60 43.14 20.59
C GLY A 295 41.93 42.82 21.28
N LEU A 296 42.81 42.09 20.60
CA LEU A 296 44.11 41.65 21.14
C LEU A 296 45.04 42.83 21.44
N ILE A 297 45.08 43.86 20.59
CA ILE A 297 45.91 45.06 20.78
C ILE A 297 45.48 45.86 22.03
N ILE A 298 44.17 45.95 22.29
CA ILE A 298 43.62 46.70 23.42
C ILE A 298 43.94 45.97 24.73
N ILE A 299 43.74 44.65 24.74
CA ILE A 299 44.02 43.80 25.91
C ILE A 299 45.52 43.75 26.20
N LEU A 300 46.39 43.59 25.20
CA LEU A 300 47.85 43.61 25.42
C LEU A 300 48.35 44.95 25.92
N ARG A 301 47.78 46.08 25.48
CA ARG A 301 48.13 47.39 26.03
C ARG A 301 47.67 47.57 27.47
N LEU A 302 46.49 47.07 27.82
CA LEU A 302 45.98 47.10 29.19
C LEU A 302 46.83 46.23 30.12
N ILE A 303 47.14 45.00 29.71
CA ILE A 303 47.97 44.08 30.49
C ILE A 303 49.39 44.62 30.62
N ALA A 304 50.03 45.09 29.54
CA ALA A 304 51.37 45.66 29.61
C ALA A 304 51.43 46.90 30.52
N SER A 305 50.42 47.79 30.46
CA SER A 305 50.34 48.95 31.35
C SER A 305 50.08 48.57 32.81
N TRP A 306 49.32 47.51 33.06
CA TRP A 306 49.01 47.01 34.40
C TRP A 306 50.19 46.26 35.03
N SER A 307 50.94 45.50 34.23
CA SER A 307 52.20 44.86 34.64
C SER A 307 53.26 45.90 35.05
N ILE A 308 53.28 47.06 34.40
CA ILE A 308 54.21 48.16 34.72
C ILE A 308 53.78 48.90 36.01
N ASP A 309 52.47 49.07 36.25
CA ASP A 309 51.96 49.72 37.48
C ASP A 309 52.12 48.84 38.73
N ILE A 310 52.11 47.52 38.57
CA ILE A 310 52.41 46.56 39.66
C ILE A 310 53.93 46.52 39.96
N LEU A 311 54.78 46.64 38.94
CA LEU A 311 56.23 46.71 39.10
C LEU A 311 56.72 48.05 39.68
N SER A 312 56.01 49.16 39.42
CA SER A 312 56.36 50.50 39.94
C SER A 312 55.94 50.73 41.40
N LYS A 313 55.03 49.90 41.94
CA LYS A 313 54.54 49.99 43.33
C LYS A 313 55.38 49.22 44.37
N ILE A 314 56.48 48.58 43.97
CA ILE A 314 57.38 47.82 44.88
C ILE A 314 58.64 48.63 45.29
N LYS A 315 58.65 49.97 45.12
CA LYS A 315 59.71 50.79 45.73
C LYS A 315 59.19 52.06 46.42
N CYS A 316 59.20 51.96 47.76
CA CYS A 316 59.05 52.95 48.83
C CYS A 316 57.66 53.51 49.16
N CYS A 317 57.15 53.09 50.33
CA CYS A 317 56.18 53.81 51.14
C CYS A 317 56.88 54.90 51.98
N SER A 318 56.25 56.08 52.08
CA SER A 318 56.33 56.91 53.29
C SER A 318 55.28 58.04 53.26
N ARG A 319 54.38 57.98 54.25
CA ARG A 319 53.74 59.08 55.01
C ARG A 319 52.30 59.51 54.66
N GLU A 320 51.51 59.54 55.73
CA GLU A 320 50.05 59.70 55.91
C GLU A 320 49.48 61.08 55.52
N ARG A 321 48.18 61.14 55.16
CA ARG A 321 47.08 61.56 56.05
C ARG A 321 45.70 61.51 55.40
N ASN A 322 44.71 61.28 56.26
CA ASN A 322 43.26 61.17 56.08
C ASN A 322 42.60 62.36 55.37
N GLU A 323 41.50 62.12 54.64
CA GLU A 323 40.11 62.42 55.11
C GLU A 323 39.04 62.23 54.01
N ASN A 324 38.04 61.43 54.39
CA ASN A 324 36.60 61.47 54.13
C ASN A 324 36.00 61.97 52.80
N SER A 325 35.32 61.01 52.16
CA SER A 325 33.96 61.05 51.60
C SER A 325 33.37 62.38 51.13
N ASP A 326 33.26 62.52 49.82
CA ASP A 326 32.08 63.14 49.22
C ASP A 326 31.73 62.44 47.89
N GLN A 327 30.62 61.69 47.89
CA GLN A 327 30.24 60.77 46.82
C GLN A 327 29.22 61.36 45.84
N ASN A 328 28.91 62.67 45.92
CA ASN A 328 27.96 63.32 45.00
C ASN A 328 28.58 64.31 44.00
N GLY A 329 29.92 64.42 43.93
CA GLY A 329 30.61 65.25 42.92
C GLY A 329 31.10 64.51 41.66
N LYS A 330 30.93 63.18 41.57
CA LYS A 330 31.58 62.37 40.52
C LYS A 330 31.00 62.58 39.13
N ILE A 331 29.68 62.75 38.98
CA ILE A 331 29.04 62.90 37.66
C ILE A 331 29.32 64.29 37.06
N LEU A 332 29.28 65.37 37.86
CA LEU A 332 29.65 66.71 37.37
C LEU A 332 31.14 66.80 37.00
N LYS A 333 32.05 66.22 37.83
CA LYS A 333 33.48 66.11 37.51
C LYS A 333 33.76 65.22 36.29
N PHE A 334 32.92 64.21 36.03
CA PHE A 334 33.04 63.35 34.85
C PHE A 334 32.58 64.07 33.57
N ILE A 335 31.48 64.82 33.62
CA ILE A 335 31.00 65.66 32.49
C ILE A 335 32.01 66.77 32.17
N GLU A 336 32.63 67.37 33.19
CA GLU A 336 33.66 68.40 33.01
C GLU A 336 35.00 67.82 32.52
N SER A 337 35.34 66.59 32.94
CA SER A 337 36.48 65.83 32.40
C SER A 337 36.27 65.39 30.95
N MET A 338 35.03 65.04 30.57
CA MET A 338 34.64 64.70 29.19
C MET A 338 34.73 65.90 28.23
N LYS A 339 34.42 67.12 28.69
CA LYS A 339 34.62 68.35 27.87
C LYS A 339 36.10 68.74 27.69
N ARG A 340 36.99 68.26 28.55
CA ARG A 340 38.46 68.51 28.46
C ARG A 340 39.21 67.40 27.71
N LEU A 341 38.56 66.28 27.42
CA LEU A 341 39.13 65.14 26.70
C LEU A 341 39.46 65.50 25.25
N ASN A 342 40.74 65.38 24.90
CA ASN A 342 41.25 65.51 23.54
C ASN A 342 42.05 64.25 23.20
N LEU A 343 41.38 63.23 22.67
CA LEU A 343 41.96 61.94 22.29
C LEU A 343 42.91 62.05 21.09
N PHE A 344 42.88 63.16 20.35
CA PHE A 344 43.69 63.41 19.16
C PHE A 344 44.63 64.62 19.33
N LYS A 345 45.32 64.68 20.48
CA LYS A 345 46.27 65.75 20.82
C LYS A 345 47.50 65.71 19.90
N ASN A 346 47.73 66.78 19.13
CA ASN A 346 48.95 66.97 18.35
C ASN A 346 49.85 68.02 19.02
N VAL A 347 51.09 67.65 19.37
CA VAL A 347 52.02 68.48 20.16
C VAL A 347 52.55 69.69 19.37
N ASN A 348 52.49 69.64 18.04
CA ASN A 348 53.07 70.64 17.16
C ASN A 348 52.10 71.74 16.71
N ASP A 349 50.83 71.68 17.11
CA ASP A 349 49.79 72.63 16.66
C ASP A 349 49.23 73.41 17.84
N ARG A 350 49.70 74.66 18.02
CA ARG A 350 49.39 75.53 19.18
C ARG A 350 48.33 76.61 18.89
N THR A 351 47.68 76.56 17.73
CA THR A 351 46.64 77.53 17.36
C THR A 351 45.32 77.26 18.10
N GLU A 352 44.63 78.31 18.58
CA GLU A 352 43.38 78.16 19.35
C GLU A 352 42.27 77.45 18.53
N THR A 353 42.25 77.68 17.22
CA THR A 353 41.36 77.01 16.26
C THR A 353 41.68 75.53 16.10
N GLY A 354 42.95 75.15 16.07
CA GLY A 354 43.40 73.74 16.01
C GLY A 354 43.02 72.95 17.27
N ILE A 355 43.14 73.56 18.45
CA ILE A 355 42.73 72.93 19.72
C ILE A 355 41.21 72.73 19.79
N LYS A 356 40.41 73.70 19.33
CA LYS A 356 38.94 73.55 19.20
C LYS A 356 38.59 72.42 18.24
N GLN A 357 39.25 72.34 17.08
CA GLN A 357 39.00 71.30 16.09
C GLN A 357 39.34 69.89 16.62
N GLN A 358 40.43 69.72 17.38
CA GLN A 358 40.81 68.45 17.99
C GLN A 358 39.82 67.98 19.07
N LYS A 359 39.27 68.91 19.87
CA LYS A 359 38.20 68.60 20.85
C LYS A 359 36.90 68.19 20.15
N THR A 360 36.52 68.84 19.06
CA THR A 360 35.36 68.45 18.25
C THR A 360 35.53 67.07 17.61
N ILE A 361 36.73 66.75 17.10
CA ILE A 361 37.06 65.40 16.59
C ILE A 361 36.86 64.35 17.70
N THR A 362 37.30 64.65 18.92
CA THR A 362 37.17 63.75 20.07
C THR A 362 35.70 63.51 20.45
N CYS A 363 34.88 64.55 20.46
CA CYS A 363 33.45 64.45 20.78
C CYS A 363 32.67 63.65 19.73
N VAL A 364 32.89 63.93 18.44
CA VAL A 364 32.26 63.21 17.32
C VAL A 364 32.68 61.74 17.31
N TYR A 365 33.96 61.45 17.55
CA TYR A 365 34.47 60.09 17.68
C TYR A 365 33.75 59.31 18.80
N LEU A 366 33.57 59.93 19.97
CA LEU A 366 32.92 59.27 21.11
C LEU A 366 31.43 59.00 20.86
N ILE A 367 30.70 59.93 20.24
CA ILE A 367 29.28 59.75 19.89
C ILE A 367 29.10 58.64 18.84
N LEU A 368 29.95 58.63 17.80
CA LEU A 368 29.91 57.58 16.77
C LEU A 368 30.26 56.22 17.35
N LEU A 369 31.22 56.15 18.27
CA LEU A 369 31.62 54.92 18.93
C LEU A 369 30.50 54.37 19.83
N THR A 370 29.90 55.19 20.68
CA THR A 370 28.81 54.75 21.56
C THR A 370 27.57 54.35 20.78
N GLY A 371 27.19 55.11 19.75
CA GLY A 371 26.08 54.77 18.86
C GLY A 371 26.29 53.44 18.13
N SER A 372 27.49 53.21 17.61
CA SER A 372 27.83 51.95 16.91
C SER A 372 27.78 50.75 17.84
N ILE A 373 28.24 50.89 19.10
CA ILE A 373 28.20 49.82 20.10
C ILE A 373 26.76 49.46 20.48
N CYS A 374 25.90 50.45 20.72
CA CYS A 374 24.50 50.21 21.06
C CYS A 374 23.73 49.49 19.94
N ILE A 375 23.93 49.91 18.68
CA ILE A 375 23.31 49.26 17.51
C ILE A 375 23.80 47.82 17.36
N LEU A 376 25.10 47.58 17.55
CA LEU A 376 25.68 46.25 17.45
C LEU A 376 25.15 45.32 18.55
N CYS A 377 25.06 45.79 19.80
CA CYS A 377 24.46 45.04 20.91
C CYS A 377 23.03 44.60 20.61
N LEU A 378 22.19 45.54 20.14
CA LEU A 378 20.79 45.25 19.80
C LEU A 378 20.69 44.22 18.67
N PHE A 379 21.49 44.38 17.61
CA PHE A 379 21.50 43.45 16.48
C PHE A 379 21.95 42.04 16.89
N THR A 380 23.01 41.92 17.69
CA THR A 380 23.49 40.61 18.16
C THR A 380 22.56 39.93 19.15
N SER A 381 21.81 40.70 19.96
CA SER A 381 20.90 40.15 20.97
C SER A 381 19.56 39.66 20.39
N LEU A 382 19.14 40.19 19.23
CA LEU A 382 17.85 39.87 18.62
C LEU A 382 17.91 38.75 17.58
N ASN A 383 19.12 38.39 17.11
CA ASN A 383 19.28 37.34 16.11
C ASN A 383 19.21 35.94 16.72
N SER A 384 18.32 35.11 16.16
CA SER A 384 18.20 33.68 16.48
C SER A 384 18.55 32.86 15.24
N GLU A 385 19.25 31.74 15.44
CA GLU A 385 19.61 30.82 14.38
C GLU A 385 18.80 29.53 14.51
N THR A 386 18.35 29.00 13.37
CA THR A 386 17.74 27.68 13.28
C THR A 386 18.84 26.64 13.12
N VAL A 387 19.02 25.80 14.14
CA VAL A 387 19.99 24.71 14.11
C VAL A 387 19.23 23.38 13.95
N THR A 388 19.66 22.58 12.97
CA THR A 388 19.15 21.21 12.78
C THR A 388 19.91 20.27 13.70
N LYS A 389 19.19 19.57 14.58
CA LYS A 389 19.75 18.49 15.43
C LYS A 389 19.42 17.12 14.84
N ILE A 390 20.30 16.15 15.10
CA ILE A 390 20.17 14.77 14.64
C ILE A 390 20.12 13.87 15.88
N GLU A 391 19.03 13.13 16.03
CA GLU A 391 18.88 12.06 17.02
C GLU A 391 19.06 10.71 16.31
N LYS A 392 19.92 9.82 16.81
CA LYS A 392 20.20 8.52 16.16
C LYS A 392 19.38 7.42 16.81
N ASN A 393 18.82 6.52 16.00
CA ASN A 393 18.01 5.37 16.44
C ASN A 393 17.03 5.73 17.59
N PRO A 394 16.12 6.70 17.38
CA PRO A 394 15.21 7.12 18.43
C PRO A 394 14.25 5.99 18.80
N SER A 395 13.99 5.82 20.10
CA SER A 395 12.86 5.03 20.57
C SER A 395 11.54 5.74 20.26
N LEU A 396 10.43 5.00 20.28
CA LEU A 396 9.09 5.58 20.12
C LEU A 396 8.81 6.70 21.15
N THR A 397 9.26 6.51 22.39
CA THR A 397 9.13 7.53 23.45
C THR A 397 9.95 8.80 23.15
N THR A 398 11.16 8.65 22.64
CA THR A 398 12.00 9.78 22.20
C THR A 398 11.37 10.49 21.00
N TYR A 399 10.84 9.74 20.04
CA TYR A 399 10.12 10.32 18.90
C TYR A 399 8.88 11.11 19.32
N ASN A 400 8.04 10.54 20.19
CA ASN A 400 6.83 11.20 20.69
C ASN A 400 7.17 12.46 21.49
N SER A 401 8.21 12.44 22.32
CA SER A 401 8.65 13.63 23.06
C SER A 401 9.22 14.73 22.14
N LEU A 402 9.97 14.36 21.10
CA LEU A 402 10.47 15.32 20.12
C LEU A 402 9.34 15.95 19.31
N ARG A 403 8.29 15.18 19.00
CA ARG A 403 7.13 15.65 18.23
C ARG A 403 6.16 16.48 19.08
N GLY A 404 5.96 16.13 20.35
CA GLY A 404 5.09 16.85 21.29
C GLY A 404 5.62 18.23 21.74
N GLY A 405 6.87 18.57 21.43
CA GLY A 405 7.45 19.90 21.68
C GLY A 405 7.22 20.91 20.54
N LEU A 406 7.88 22.09 20.62
CA LEU A 406 7.88 23.16 19.60
C LEU A 406 8.46 22.78 18.21
N HIS A 407 8.67 21.49 17.94
CA HIS A 407 9.38 20.96 16.77
C HIS A 407 8.48 20.17 15.80
N SER A 408 7.18 20.05 16.10
CA SER A 408 6.24 19.11 15.45
C SER A 408 6.17 19.21 13.93
N ALA A 409 6.33 20.40 13.34
CA ALA A 409 6.26 20.62 11.89
C ALA A 409 7.57 20.33 11.15
N SER A 410 8.70 20.14 11.85
CA SER A 410 10.05 20.02 11.25
C SER A 410 10.73 18.67 11.46
N ILE A 411 10.13 17.77 12.26
CA ILE A 411 10.73 16.48 12.57
C ILE A 411 10.61 15.54 11.36
N GLN A 412 11.74 14.96 10.94
CA GLN A 412 11.79 13.99 9.84
C GLN A 412 12.61 12.77 10.27
N CYS A 413 11.99 11.60 10.21
CA CYS A 413 12.59 10.34 10.64
C CYS A 413 12.51 9.32 9.49
N PRO A 414 13.54 9.17 8.64
CA PRO A 414 13.53 8.17 7.58
C PRO A 414 13.45 6.74 8.15
N CYS A 415 12.53 5.94 7.60
CA CYS A 415 12.43 4.51 7.92
C CYS A 415 13.62 3.74 7.36
N PHE A 416 14.13 2.76 8.12
CA PHE A 416 15.05 1.75 7.61
C PHE A 416 14.34 0.77 6.67
N LYS A 417 13.20 0.22 7.10
CA LYS A 417 12.34 -0.60 6.22
C LYS A 417 11.22 0.26 5.67
N LYS A 418 11.22 0.44 4.34
CA LYS A 418 10.27 1.31 3.64
C LYS A 418 9.04 0.58 3.09
N ALA A 419 9.10 -0.74 3.06
CA ALA A 419 8.00 -1.61 2.68
C ALA A 419 7.72 -2.56 3.84
N ILE A 420 6.56 -2.40 4.48
CA ILE A 420 6.20 -3.12 5.69
C ILE A 420 4.91 -3.89 5.40
N PRO A 421 4.92 -5.24 5.42
CA PRO A 421 3.70 -6.02 5.27
C PRO A 421 2.67 -5.66 6.35
N HIS A 422 1.38 -5.49 5.99
CA HIS A 422 0.32 -5.16 6.95
C HIS A 422 0.25 -6.15 8.12
N GLN A 423 0.53 -7.44 7.90
CA GLN A 423 0.60 -8.47 8.95
C GLN A 423 1.55 -8.14 10.11
N LYS A 424 2.48 -7.18 9.94
CA LYS A 424 3.38 -6.75 11.01
C LYS A 424 2.72 -5.84 12.03
N PHE A 425 1.62 -5.17 11.69
CA PHE A 425 0.99 -4.17 12.55
C PHE A 425 -0.54 -4.17 12.49
N VAL A 426 -1.16 -5.04 11.69
CA VAL A 426 -2.61 -5.24 11.58
C VAL A 426 -2.95 -6.66 11.97
N LEU A 427 -3.95 -6.82 12.84
CA LEU A 427 -4.64 -8.07 13.09
C LEU A 427 -6.09 -7.92 12.59
N LEU A 428 -6.54 -8.87 11.78
CA LEU A 428 -7.85 -8.84 11.17
C LEU A 428 -8.51 -10.23 11.25
N SER A 429 -9.78 -10.26 11.67
CA SER A 429 -10.64 -11.44 11.67
C SER A 429 -12.09 -11.04 11.46
N SER A 430 -12.91 -11.95 10.96
CA SER A 430 -14.36 -11.78 10.79
C SER A 430 -15.12 -12.59 11.84
N HIS A 431 -16.25 -12.05 12.29
CA HIS A 431 -17.26 -12.80 13.03
C HIS A 431 -18.45 -13.05 12.11
N TYR A 432 -18.78 -14.32 11.90
CA TYR A 432 -19.85 -14.77 11.02
C TYR A 432 -21.17 -14.86 11.76
N HIS A 433 -22.27 -14.79 11.02
CA HIS A 433 -23.61 -15.04 11.53
C HIS A 433 -23.66 -16.42 12.20
N GLN A 434 -24.32 -16.49 13.36
CA GLN A 434 -24.40 -17.68 14.22
C GLN A 434 -24.78 -18.97 13.48
N ILE A 435 -25.60 -18.86 12.43
CA ILE A 435 -25.97 -19.99 11.57
C ILE A 435 -24.75 -20.78 11.06
N CYS A 436 -23.66 -20.09 10.70
CA CYS A 436 -22.47 -20.71 10.11
C CYS A 436 -21.61 -21.48 11.13
N ALA A 437 -21.89 -21.32 12.42
CA ALA A 437 -21.26 -22.08 13.51
C ALA A 437 -22.26 -22.96 14.27
N SER A 438 -23.49 -23.08 13.76
CA SER A 438 -24.57 -23.82 14.41
C SER A 438 -24.67 -25.25 13.90
N GLY A 439 -25.35 -26.12 14.66
CA GLY A 439 -25.63 -27.50 14.23
C GLY A 439 -26.49 -27.62 12.96
N PHE A 440 -27.10 -26.53 12.47
CA PHE A 440 -27.92 -26.53 11.26
C PHE A 440 -27.10 -26.63 9.96
N VAL A 441 -25.80 -26.34 10.00
CA VAL A 441 -24.89 -26.51 8.85
C VAL A 441 -24.03 -27.77 8.95
N ASP A 442 -24.21 -28.56 10.02
CA ASP A 442 -23.47 -29.80 10.23
C ASP A 442 -24.07 -30.97 9.45
N ASN A 443 -23.19 -31.87 8.99
CA ASN A 443 -23.58 -33.07 8.26
C ASN A 443 -24.61 -33.92 9.02
N ILE A 444 -24.56 -33.94 10.36
CA ILE A 444 -25.49 -34.74 11.17
C ILE A 444 -26.94 -34.26 10.99
N TRP A 445 -27.17 -32.94 11.00
CA TRP A 445 -28.50 -32.37 10.74
C TRP A 445 -28.95 -32.62 9.31
N ILE A 446 -28.05 -32.39 8.35
CA ILE A 446 -28.35 -32.54 6.91
C ILE A 446 -28.69 -34.00 6.59
N ASP A 447 -28.00 -34.97 7.19
CA ASP A 447 -28.25 -36.41 7.08
C ASP A 447 -29.56 -36.82 7.76
N MET A 448 -29.90 -36.22 8.91
CA MET A 448 -31.19 -36.43 9.57
C MET A 448 -32.35 -35.98 8.67
N LEU A 449 -32.27 -34.75 8.13
CA LEU A 449 -33.25 -34.24 7.19
C LEU A 449 -33.39 -35.14 5.95
N ARG A 450 -32.28 -35.75 5.51
CA ARG A 450 -32.31 -36.73 4.42
C ARG A 450 -33.13 -37.96 4.78
N GLY A 451 -33.04 -38.44 6.02
CA GLY A 451 -33.86 -39.54 6.54
C GLY A 451 -35.37 -39.25 6.51
N THR A 452 -35.77 -37.98 6.58
CA THR A 452 -37.20 -37.58 6.55
C THR A 452 -37.84 -37.60 5.16
N THR A 453 -37.11 -37.89 4.08
CA THR A 453 -37.58 -37.78 2.68
C THR A 453 -38.48 -38.94 2.19
N ILE A 454 -39.11 -39.71 3.07
CA ILE A 454 -39.82 -40.96 2.70
C ILE A 454 -41.29 -40.69 2.34
N ASN A 455 -41.70 -41.03 1.10
CA ASN A 455 -43.10 -41.02 0.62
C ASN A 455 -43.86 -39.68 0.77
N ILE A 456 -43.14 -38.57 0.66
CA ILE A 456 -43.69 -37.23 0.89
C ILE A 456 -44.15 -36.58 -0.43
N ILE A 457 -45.29 -35.88 -0.39
CA ILE A 457 -45.79 -35.01 -1.47
C ILE A 457 -44.68 -34.05 -1.91
N TYR A 458 -44.43 -33.93 -3.21
CA TYR A 458 -43.38 -33.09 -3.78
C TYR A 458 -43.36 -31.62 -3.31
N ASN A 459 -44.51 -31.08 -2.93
CA ASN A 459 -44.64 -29.70 -2.43
C ASN A 459 -44.32 -29.55 -0.94
N ASP A 460 -44.10 -30.63 -0.22
CA ASP A 460 -43.76 -30.60 1.19
C ASP A 460 -42.30 -30.17 1.39
N TRP A 461 -42.09 -29.28 2.35
CA TRP A 461 -40.77 -28.75 2.66
C TRP A 461 -39.76 -29.83 3.07
N ARG A 462 -40.17 -30.89 3.77
CA ARG A 462 -39.25 -31.97 4.22
C ARG A 462 -38.58 -32.69 3.06
N SER A 463 -39.25 -32.75 1.90
CA SER A 463 -38.67 -33.33 0.67
C SER A 463 -37.49 -32.53 0.13
N ARG A 464 -37.34 -31.26 0.52
CA ARG A 464 -36.31 -30.32 0.04
C ARG A 464 -35.43 -29.75 1.14
N ALA A 465 -35.73 -30.02 2.41
CA ALA A 465 -34.99 -29.46 3.52
C ALA A 465 -33.49 -29.80 3.46
N SER A 466 -33.15 -31.08 3.26
CA SER A 466 -31.74 -31.53 3.21
C SER A 466 -30.88 -30.73 2.20
N PRO A 467 -31.25 -30.60 0.91
CA PRO A 467 -30.46 -29.78 -0.03
C PRO A 467 -30.45 -28.28 0.32
N LEU A 468 -31.51 -27.73 0.92
CA LEU A 468 -31.51 -26.31 1.35
C LEU A 468 -30.49 -26.04 2.46
N PHE A 469 -30.38 -26.94 3.44
CA PHE A 469 -29.38 -26.81 4.51
C PHE A 469 -27.97 -27.17 4.04
N GLN A 470 -27.81 -28.08 3.07
CA GLN A 470 -26.54 -28.28 2.40
C GLN A 470 -26.06 -27.00 1.73
N LEU A 471 -26.92 -26.33 0.97
CA LEU A 471 -26.59 -25.06 0.32
C LEU A 471 -26.25 -23.96 1.33
N LEU A 472 -26.95 -23.91 2.47
CA LEU A 472 -26.67 -22.97 3.54
C LEU A 472 -25.29 -23.21 4.16
N SER A 473 -24.91 -24.48 4.38
CA SER A 473 -23.55 -24.87 4.79
C SER A 473 -22.52 -24.42 3.75
N ASP A 474 -22.77 -24.72 2.47
CA ASP A 474 -21.88 -24.39 1.37
C ASP A 474 -21.71 -22.87 1.22
N PHE A 475 -22.76 -22.07 1.46
CA PHE A 475 -22.70 -20.61 1.49
C PHE A 475 -21.81 -20.09 2.62
N CYS A 476 -21.94 -20.66 3.81
CA CYS A 476 -21.07 -20.33 4.95
C CYS A 476 -19.60 -20.68 4.65
N GLN A 477 -19.34 -21.85 4.07
CA GLN A 477 -17.98 -22.27 3.70
C GLN A 477 -17.40 -21.37 2.60
N LEU A 478 -18.18 -21.05 1.56
CA LEU A 478 -17.76 -20.18 0.46
C LEU A 478 -17.43 -18.77 0.96
N ALA A 479 -18.30 -18.20 1.81
CA ALA A 479 -18.06 -16.89 2.42
C ALA A 479 -16.79 -16.91 3.28
N ASN A 480 -16.64 -17.93 4.14
CA ASN A 480 -15.48 -18.09 5.00
C ASN A 480 -14.17 -18.15 4.20
N LYS A 481 -14.08 -19.10 3.25
CA LYS A 481 -12.91 -19.26 2.36
C LYS A 481 -12.58 -17.98 1.61
N THR A 482 -13.58 -17.30 1.06
CA THR A 482 -13.38 -16.06 0.29
C THR A 482 -12.80 -14.94 1.16
N ILE A 483 -13.29 -14.79 2.39
CA ILE A 483 -12.78 -13.81 3.35
C ILE A 483 -11.37 -14.19 3.81
N ASP A 484 -11.12 -15.44 4.18
CA ASP A 484 -9.81 -15.89 4.62
C ASP A 484 -8.74 -15.63 3.55
N ASP A 485 -9.04 -15.95 2.29
CA ASP A 485 -8.15 -15.67 1.16
C ASP A 485 -7.98 -14.15 0.92
N ALA A 486 -9.03 -13.36 1.08
CA ALA A 486 -8.96 -11.89 0.95
C ALA A 486 -8.14 -11.25 2.09
N VAL A 487 -8.36 -11.67 3.34
CA VAL A 487 -7.64 -11.22 4.53
C VAL A 487 -6.16 -11.58 4.43
N LYS A 488 -5.84 -12.84 4.10
CA LYS A 488 -4.45 -13.29 3.92
C LYS A 488 -3.72 -12.48 2.86
N ARG A 489 -4.40 -12.14 1.76
CA ARG A 489 -3.86 -11.26 0.71
C ARG A 489 -3.65 -9.84 1.21
N TYR A 490 -4.64 -9.23 1.86
CA TYR A 490 -4.53 -7.89 2.43
C TYR A 490 -3.37 -7.80 3.43
N LEU A 491 -3.27 -8.76 4.36
CA LEU A 491 -2.20 -8.81 5.35
C LEU A 491 -0.81 -8.98 4.72
N SER A 492 -0.72 -9.57 3.51
CA SER A 492 0.52 -9.66 2.74
C SER A 492 0.88 -8.38 1.96
N GLN A 493 -0.06 -7.45 1.77
CA GLN A 493 0.18 -6.18 1.08
C GLN A 493 1.25 -5.36 1.82
N LEU A 494 2.08 -4.66 1.05
CA LEU A 494 3.12 -3.78 1.58
C LEU A 494 2.56 -2.38 1.85
N PHE A 495 2.67 -1.93 3.08
CA PHE A 495 2.48 -0.55 3.48
C PHE A 495 3.77 0.23 3.23
N ILE A 496 3.75 1.15 2.27
CA ILE A 496 4.94 1.86 1.78
C ILE A 496 5.08 3.20 2.48
N VAL A 497 6.17 3.37 3.22
CA VAL A 497 6.49 4.62 3.94
C VAL A 497 7.96 4.99 3.79
N SER A 498 8.24 6.25 3.49
CA SER A 498 9.61 6.75 3.43
C SER A 498 10.08 7.36 4.76
N PHE A 499 9.15 7.87 5.56
CA PHE A 499 9.38 8.53 6.84
C PHE A 499 8.35 8.01 7.84
N VAL A 500 8.71 8.01 9.13
CA VAL A 500 7.78 7.72 10.22
C VAL A 500 6.62 8.72 10.15
N MET A 501 5.44 8.19 9.88
CA MET A 501 4.17 8.91 9.93
C MET A 501 3.76 9.14 11.40
N ASN A 502 2.99 10.18 11.74
CA ASN A 502 2.36 10.21 13.07
C ASN A 502 1.33 9.08 13.17
N GLU A 503 0.92 8.81 14.40
CA GLU A 503 -0.18 7.92 14.71
C GLU A 503 -1.48 8.37 14.02
N ASP A 504 -1.83 9.66 14.06
CA ASP A 504 -3.06 10.16 13.41
C ASP A 504 -3.11 9.93 11.89
N ASP A 505 -2.05 10.26 11.14
CA ASP A 505 -2.04 10.05 9.67
C ASP A 505 -1.90 8.55 9.36
N PHE A 506 -1.18 7.79 10.20
CA PHE A 506 -1.08 6.32 10.08
C PHE A 506 -2.46 5.68 10.22
N ASP A 507 -3.20 6.03 11.28
CA ASP A 507 -4.53 5.52 11.53
C ASP A 507 -5.50 5.96 10.43
N LYS A 508 -5.40 7.20 9.96
CA LYS A 508 -6.22 7.68 8.83
C LYS A 508 -5.95 6.88 7.57
N GLN A 509 -4.69 6.73 7.15
CA GLN A 509 -4.33 5.98 5.95
C GLN A 509 -4.72 4.50 6.07
N LEU A 510 -4.47 3.89 7.22
CA LEU A 510 -4.81 2.50 7.48
C LEU A 510 -6.33 2.28 7.49
N ASN A 511 -7.09 3.17 8.13
CA ASN A 511 -8.55 3.09 8.15
C ASN A 511 -9.15 3.23 6.75
N THR A 512 -8.62 4.14 5.92
CA THR A 512 -9.05 4.25 4.51
C THR A 512 -8.75 2.97 3.74
N SER A 513 -7.54 2.42 3.90
CA SER A 513 -7.14 1.15 3.26
C SER A 513 -8.04 -0.02 3.69
N LEU A 514 -8.29 -0.17 4.99
CA LEU A 514 -9.16 -1.22 5.53
C LEU A 514 -10.60 -1.08 5.04
N ASN A 515 -11.16 0.14 5.05
CA ASN A 515 -12.51 0.38 4.55
C ASN A 515 -12.64 0.05 3.07
N GLN A 516 -11.65 0.43 2.26
CA GLN A 516 -11.62 0.11 0.84
C GLN A 516 -11.50 -1.40 0.62
N PHE A 517 -10.70 -2.10 1.42
CA PHE A 517 -10.59 -3.56 1.42
C PHE A 517 -11.94 -4.24 1.75
N PHE A 518 -12.63 -3.83 2.83
CA PHE A 518 -13.92 -4.41 3.20
C PHE A 518 -14.98 -4.21 2.11
N GLN A 519 -15.11 -2.97 1.61
CA GLN A 519 -16.12 -2.63 0.61
C GLN A 519 -15.87 -3.34 -0.73
N SER A 520 -14.62 -3.35 -1.20
CA SER A 520 -14.28 -4.03 -2.46
C SER A 520 -14.47 -5.55 -2.38
N THR A 521 -14.17 -6.16 -1.23
CA THR A 521 -14.35 -7.61 -1.04
C THR A 521 -15.84 -7.99 -1.10
N ILE A 522 -16.69 -7.27 -0.36
CA ILE A 522 -18.14 -7.49 -0.36
C ILE A 522 -18.75 -7.20 -1.74
N HIS A 523 -18.39 -6.08 -2.36
CA HIS A 523 -18.94 -5.68 -3.65
C HIS A 523 -18.62 -6.69 -4.77
N ASN A 524 -17.37 -7.16 -4.84
CA ASN A 524 -16.96 -8.16 -5.82
C ASN A 524 -17.71 -9.48 -5.62
N PHE A 525 -17.96 -9.86 -4.36
CA PHE A 525 -18.75 -11.05 -4.04
C PHE A 525 -20.21 -10.89 -4.47
N ASP A 526 -20.87 -9.77 -4.15
CA ASP A 526 -22.26 -9.52 -4.57
C ASP A 526 -22.40 -9.51 -6.10
N LEU A 527 -21.51 -8.82 -6.83
CA LEU A 527 -21.49 -8.83 -8.30
C LEU A 527 -21.42 -10.25 -8.87
N MET A 528 -20.50 -11.06 -8.33
CA MET A 528 -20.33 -12.46 -8.71
C MET A 528 -21.62 -13.27 -8.48
N THR A 529 -22.27 -13.08 -7.33
CA THR A 529 -23.51 -13.80 -7.01
C THR A 529 -24.67 -13.38 -7.90
N ASN A 530 -24.80 -12.09 -8.22
CA ASN A 530 -25.84 -11.55 -9.09
C ASN A 530 -25.70 -12.07 -10.53
N ALA A 531 -24.48 -12.11 -11.06
CA ALA A 531 -24.22 -12.61 -12.41
C ALA A 531 -24.69 -14.07 -12.58
N LEU A 532 -24.37 -14.92 -11.61
CA LEU A 532 -24.78 -16.33 -11.64
C LEU A 532 -26.28 -16.51 -11.45
N GLN A 533 -26.92 -15.73 -10.58
CA GLN A 533 -28.38 -15.74 -10.46
C GLN A 533 -29.06 -15.34 -11.77
N LEU A 534 -28.58 -14.30 -12.45
CA LEU A 534 -29.11 -13.87 -13.76
C LEU A 534 -28.96 -14.96 -14.82
N LEU A 535 -27.81 -15.63 -14.89
CA LEU A 535 -27.61 -16.77 -15.81
C LEU A 535 -28.62 -17.88 -15.56
N MET A 536 -28.82 -18.28 -14.30
CA MET A 536 -29.80 -19.31 -13.95
C MET A 536 -31.23 -18.92 -14.31
N GLN A 537 -31.59 -17.65 -14.15
CA GLN A 537 -32.92 -17.12 -14.46
C GLN A 537 -33.19 -17.07 -15.97
N ILE A 538 -32.21 -16.67 -16.77
CA ILE A 538 -32.35 -16.52 -18.23
C ILE A 538 -32.30 -17.88 -18.92
N ASP A 539 -31.32 -18.72 -18.59
CA ASP A 539 -31.06 -19.97 -19.30
C ASP A 539 -31.99 -21.12 -18.89
N GLN A 540 -32.72 -20.96 -17.78
CA GLN A 540 -33.77 -21.89 -17.31
C GLN A 540 -33.31 -23.35 -17.33
N LEU A 541 -32.13 -23.55 -16.75
CA LEU A 541 -31.39 -24.80 -16.79
C LEU A 541 -32.26 -25.98 -16.35
N TYR A 542 -32.08 -27.12 -17.04
CA TYR A 542 -32.86 -28.31 -16.75
C TYR A 542 -32.55 -28.83 -15.34
N ILE A 543 -33.58 -29.06 -14.55
CA ILE A 543 -33.49 -29.52 -13.14
C ILE A 543 -33.88 -30.98 -13.05
N GLY A 544 -33.03 -31.81 -12.46
CA GLY A 544 -33.35 -33.18 -12.09
C GLY A 544 -34.10 -33.31 -10.75
N ALA A 545 -34.87 -34.40 -10.59
CA ALA A 545 -35.50 -34.72 -9.31
C ALA A 545 -34.69 -35.75 -8.52
N ASN A 546 -34.67 -35.62 -7.18
CA ASN A 546 -34.09 -36.59 -6.26
C ASN A 546 -35.11 -37.71 -5.98
N LYS A 547 -34.79 -38.98 -6.28
CA LYS A 547 -35.76 -40.09 -6.15
C LYS A 547 -35.47 -41.05 -4.99
N ARG A 548 -36.51 -41.27 -4.17
CA ARG A 548 -36.90 -42.61 -3.67
C ARG A 548 -38.41 -42.91 -3.73
N ALA A 549 -39.32 -41.98 -4.03
CA ALA A 549 -40.74 -42.28 -4.22
C ALA A 549 -41.44 -41.32 -5.19
N LEU A 550 -42.37 -41.86 -5.99
CA LEU A 550 -43.29 -41.25 -6.96
C LEU A 550 -42.73 -40.88 -8.36
N GLY A 551 -43.52 -41.27 -9.36
CA GLY A 551 -43.23 -41.17 -10.80
C GLY A 551 -43.87 -39.97 -11.49
N ASN A 552 -44.04 -38.84 -10.79
CA ASN A 552 -44.49 -37.59 -11.39
C ASN A 552 -43.38 -36.55 -11.17
N LEU A 553 -42.77 -36.11 -12.26
CA LEU A 553 -41.58 -35.25 -12.29
C LEU A 553 -41.93 -33.76 -12.28
N ASP A 554 -41.08 -32.97 -11.61
CA ASP A 554 -40.90 -31.53 -11.84
C ASP A 554 -39.56 -31.27 -12.55
N THR A 555 -39.35 -32.01 -13.63
CA THR A 555 -38.46 -31.55 -14.71
C THR A 555 -39.27 -30.59 -15.57
N ASN A 556 -38.64 -29.67 -16.31
CA ASN A 556 -39.32 -28.90 -17.36
C ASN A 556 -39.80 -29.79 -18.56
N LEU A 557 -39.95 -31.11 -18.36
CA LEU A 557 -40.08 -32.15 -19.37
C LEU A 557 -41.05 -33.24 -18.89
N ILE A 558 -42.15 -33.46 -19.63
CA ILE A 558 -43.13 -34.53 -19.40
C ILE A 558 -43.54 -35.11 -20.76
N GLY A 559 -43.06 -36.31 -21.09
CA GLY A 559 -43.48 -36.98 -22.33
C GLY A 559 -44.91 -37.52 -22.26
N ASN A 560 -45.73 -37.26 -23.28
CA ASN A 560 -47.09 -37.83 -23.41
C ASN A 560 -47.24 -38.59 -24.74
N PHE A 561 -48.13 -39.59 -24.78
CA PHE A 561 -48.45 -40.33 -26.01
C PHE A 561 -49.09 -39.43 -27.06
N VAL A 562 -48.71 -39.65 -28.31
CA VAL A 562 -49.67 -39.55 -29.42
C VAL A 562 -49.67 -40.93 -30.06
N GLU A 563 -50.73 -41.69 -29.82
CA GLU A 563 -50.92 -42.99 -30.43
C GLU A 563 -51.23 -42.76 -31.92
N ASP A 564 -50.24 -42.94 -32.79
CA ASP A 564 -50.51 -42.99 -34.23
C ASP A 564 -51.03 -44.39 -34.56
N LYS A 565 -52.35 -44.53 -34.63
CA LYS A 565 -53.04 -45.80 -34.92
C LYS A 565 -52.78 -46.33 -36.33
N THR A 566 -52.00 -45.63 -37.16
CA THR A 566 -51.87 -45.95 -38.58
C THR A 566 -50.54 -46.60 -38.99
N ASN A 567 -49.50 -46.61 -38.14
CA ASN A 567 -48.21 -47.25 -38.45
C ASN A 567 -47.63 -48.02 -37.26
N THR A 568 -46.96 -49.14 -37.55
CA THR A 568 -46.27 -50.02 -36.58
C THR A 568 -45.08 -49.37 -35.86
N THR A 569 -44.77 -48.10 -36.16
CA THR A 569 -43.79 -47.28 -35.45
C THR A 569 -44.49 -46.34 -34.48
N GLN A 570 -44.46 -46.64 -33.18
CA GLN A 570 -44.96 -45.75 -32.15
C GLN A 570 -44.00 -44.57 -31.97
N LEU A 571 -44.41 -43.37 -32.41
CA LEU A 571 -43.68 -42.13 -32.16
C LEU A 571 -44.03 -41.60 -30.76
N VAL A 572 -43.03 -41.44 -29.89
CA VAL A 572 -43.21 -40.81 -28.58
C VAL A 572 -43.11 -39.29 -28.74
N LYS A 573 -44.20 -38.56 -28.51
CA LYS A 573 -44.18 -37.09 -28.52
C LYS A 573 -43.82 -36.55 -27.14
N LEU A 574 -42.57 -36.14 -26.97
CA LEU A 574 -42.15 -35.47 -25.74
C LEU A 574 -42.81 -34.08 -25.64
N LYS A 575 -43.51 -33.78 -24.54
CA LYS A 575 -44.05 -32.45 -24.25
C LYS A 575 -43.19 -31.79 -23.18
N PHE A 576 -42.87 -30.52 -23.36
CA PHE A 576 -42.18 -29.75 -22.33
C PHE A 576 -43.25 -29.09 -21.45
N ILE A 577 -43.24 -29.39 -20.16
CA ILE A 577 -44.11 -28.74 -19.18
C ILE A 577 -43.21 -27.91 -18.29
N LEU A 578 -43.30 -26.59 -18.42
CA LEU A 578 -42.55 -25.64 -17.61
C LEU A 578 -42.98 -25.78 -16.15
N ASN A 579 -42.02 -25.80 -15.22
CA ASN A 579 -42.29 -25.87 -13.79
C ASN A 579 -43.24 -24.73 -13.38
N GLN A 580 -44.30 -25.07 -12.66
CA GLN A 580 -45.30 -24.11 -12.21
C GLN A 580 -45.43 -24.16 -10.68
N ILE A 581 -45.45 -22.99 -10.08
CA ILE A 581 -45.80 -22.81 -8.68
C ILE A 581 -47.26 -22.40 -8.64
N LYS A 582 -48.07 -23.24 -7.99
CA LYS A 582 -49.49 -22.98 -7.77
C LYS A 582 -49.67 -22.40 -6.36
N GLU A 583 -50.34 -21.25 -6.26
CA GLU A 583 -50.72 -20.70 -4.96
C GLU A 583 -51.62 -21.67 -4.19
N ILE A 584 -51.35 -21.79 -2.90
CA ILE A 584 -52.15 -22.59 -1.97
C ILE A 584 -53.56 -21.96 -1.96
N ASN A 585 -54.58 -22.73 -2.33
CA ASN A 585 -56.01 -22.36 -2.41
C ASN A 585 -56.48 -21.54 -3.63
N SER A 586 -55.64 -21.26 -4.63
CA SER A 586 -56.09 -20.64 -5.90
C SER A 586 -56.10 -21.66 -7.04
N SER A 587 -57.23 -21.79 -7.75
CA SER A 587 -57.33 -22.58 -8.98
C SER A 587 -56.75 -21.84 -10.20
N MET A 588 -56.51 -20.53 -10.10
CA MET A 588 -56.38 -19.65 -11.26
C MET A 588 -55.00 -18.97 -11.41
N THR A 589 -54.22 -18.80 -10.34
CA THR A 589 -52.86 -18.23 -10.41
C THR A 589 -51.80 -19.34 -10.40
N ARG A 590 -51.35 -19.70 -11.60
CA ARG A 590 -50.15 -20.54 -11.79
C ARG A 590 -49.00 -19.63 -12.19
N CYS A 591 -48.03 -19.50 -11.31
CA CYS A 591 -46.79 -18.82 -11.63
C CYS A 591 -45.87 -19.80 -12.36
N VAL A 592 -45.40 -19.45 -13.55
CA VAL A 592 -44.54 -20.33 -14.36
C VAL A 592 -43.10 -19.90 -14.16
N CYS A 593 -42.26 -20.77 -13.62
CA CYS A 593 -40.86 -20.48 -13.30
C CYS A 593 -40.02 -20.07 -14.51
N ALA A 594 -40.44 -20.51 -15.70
CA ALA A 594 -39.84 -20.15 -16.97
C ALA A 594 -40.31 -18.79 -17.53
N SER A 595 -41.24 -18.10 -16.88
CA SER A 595 -41.63 -16.73 -17.27
C SER A 595 -41.50 -15.73 -16.14
N ASP A 596 -41.49 -16.22 -14.89
CA ASP A 596 -41.33 -15.42 -13.69
C ASP A 596 -40.36 -16.13 -12.73
N PRO A 597 -39.09 -15.69 -12.64
CA PRO A 597 -38.12 -16.28 -11.73
C PRO A 597 -38.41 -15.97 -10.24
N TYR A 598 -39.31 -15.02 -9.97
CA TYR A 598 -39.71 -14.64 -8.61
C TYR A 598 -40.93 -15.42 -8.13
N CYS A 599 -41.38 -16.43 -8.89
CA CYS A 599 -42.42 -17.33 -8.42
C CYS A 599 -42.04 -17.88 -7.05
N LYS A 600 -42.92 -17.65 -6.08
CA LYS A 600 -42.71 -18.08 -4.72
C LYS A 600 -44.03 -18.40 -4.04
N ILE A 601 -44.02 -19.43 -3.21
CA ILE A 601 -45.09 -19.71 -2.24
C ILE A 601 -44.47 -19.99 -0.88
N PRO A 602 -45.22 -19.82 0.21
CA PRO A 602 -44.76 -20.23 1.53
C PRO A 602 -44.41 -21.73 1.56
N ALA A 603 -43.35 -22.08 2.28
CA ALA A 603 -42.96 -23.47 2.47
C ALA A 603 -43.90 -24.14 3.47
N VAL A 604 -44.40 -25.33 3.13
CA VAL A 604 -45.45 -25.99 3.92
C VAL A 604 -45.13 -27.44 4.23
N ILE A 605 -45.69 -27.93 5.33
CA ILE A 605 -45.73 -29.35 5.71
C ILE A 605 -47.14 -29.87 5.45
N TYR A 606 -47.25 -31.01 4.76
CA TYR A 606 -48.52 -31.68 4.46
C TYR A 606 -48.75 -32.90 5.35
N ASP A 607 -50.03 -33.25 5.54
CA ASP A 607 -50.40 -34.50 6.20
C ASP A 607 -50.29 -35.66 5.21
N LEU A 608 -49.52 -36.66 5.61
CA LEU A 608 -49.18 -37.81 4.78
C LEU A 608 -49.84 -39.10 5.28
N TYR A 609 -50.65 -39.03 6.34
CA TYR A 609 -51.13 -40.23 7.02
C TYR A 609 -52.27 -40.99 6.30
N TYR A 610 -52.80 -40.49 5.18
CA TYR A 610 -53.84 -41.19 4.42
C TYR A 610 -53.31 -41.87 3.15
N LYS A 611 -53.32 -43.20 3.19
CA LYS A 611 -53.13 -44.10 2.06
C LYS A 611 -54.12 -43.78 0.93
N GLN A 612 -53.56 -43.60 -0.26
CA GLN A 612 -54.05 -44.07 -1.58
C GLN A 612 -55.45 -43.73 -2.10
N GLU A 613 -56.36 -43.13 -1.33
CA GLU A 613 -57.66 -42.69 -1.84
C GLU A 613 -58.01 -41.29 -1.33
N ALA A 614 -58.39 -40.42 -2.27
CA ALA A 614 -58.86 -39.03 -2.16
C ALA A 614 -57.81 -37.90 -2.21
N ASN A 615 -57.99 -37.05 -3.23
CA ASN A 615 -57.23 -35.86 -3.65
C ASN A 615 -57.14 -34.69 -2.63
N ASN A 616 -57.34 -34.91 -1.33
CA ASN A 616 -57.33 -33.82 -0.34
C ASN A 616 -56.16 -33.98 0.63
N ASN A 617 -54.96 -33.62 0.17
CA ASN A 617 -53.83 -33.36 1.05
C ASN A 617 -54.15 -32.10 1.88
N SER A 618 -54.42 -32.26 3.17
CA SER A 618 -54.60 -31.12 4.08
C SER A 618 -53.24 -30.48 4.39
N LEU A 619 -53.19 -29.16 4.25
CA LEU A 619 -52.05 -28.36 4.72
C LEU A 619 -52.00 -28.46 6.25
N ILE A 620 -50.87 -28.90 6.81
CA ILE A 620 -50.69 -28.98 8.25
C ILE A 620 -50.16 -27.66 8.79
N TYR A 621 -49.08 -27.15 8.18
CA TYR A 621 -48.35 -26.03 8.75
C TYR A 621 -47.61 -25.23 7.68
N ASN A 622 -47.64 -23.91 7.83
CA ASN A 622 -46.81 -22.99 7.05
C ASN A 622 -45.57 -22.63 7.88
N ILE A 623 -44.39 -22.88 7.33
CA ILE A 623 -43.13 -22.66 8.03
C ILE A 623 -42.79 -21.18 7.93
N SER A 624 -42.94 -20.46 9.04
CA SER A 624 -42.67 -19.01 9.12
C SER A 624 -41.29 -18.66 8.56
N GLY A 625 -41.25 -17.73 7.61
CA GLY A 625 -40.02 -17.25 6.99
C GLY A 625 -39.47 -18.11 5.84
N TRP A 626 -39.93 -19.36 5.68
CA TRP A 626 -39.43 -20.23 4.62
C TRP A 626 -40.28 -20.15 3.35
N ILE A 627 -39.59 -20.13 2.21
CA ILE A 627 -40.16 -19.93 0.89
C ILE A 627 -39.78 -21.10 -0.02
N ARG A 628 -40.75 -21.53 -0.83
CA ARG A 628 -40.55 -22.41 -1.98
C ARG A 628 -40.53 -21.55 -3.24
N GLY A 629 -39.34 -21.37 -3.80
CA GLY A 629 -39.09 -20.75 -5.10
C GLY A 629 -38.99 -21.77 -6.23
N CYS A 630 -38.56 -21.29 -7.39
CA CYS A 630 -38.36 -22.11 -8.59
C CYS A 630 -37.18 -23.07 -8.46
N LEU A 631 -36.08 -22.58 -7.90
CA LEU A 631 -34.87 -23.33 -7.64
C LEU A 631 -34.66 -23.53 -6.12
N ALA A 632 -33.85 -24.50 -5.73
CA ALA A 632 -33.47 -24.67 -4.33
C ALA A 632 -32.71 -23.44 -3.83
N ILE A 633 -31.85 -22.86 -4.68
CA ILE A 633 -31.15 -21.61 -4.37
C ILE A 633 -32.11 -20.42 -4.20
N ASP A 634 -33.10 -20.26 -5.08
CA ASP A 634 -34.11 -19.19 -4.93
C ASP A 634 -34.93 -19.38 -3.65
N SER A 635 -35.30 -20.63 -3.36
CA SER A 635 -36.02 -21.01 -2.15
C SER A 635 -35.24 -20.58 -0.90
N LEU A 636 -33.94 -20.90 -0.84
CA LEU A 636 -33.10 -20.50 0.30
C LEU A 636 -32.93 -18.99 0.37
N LEU A 637 -32.52 -18.36 -0.74
CA LEU A 637 -32.22 -16.92 -0.81
C LEU A 637 -33.42 -16.03 -0.46
N LEU A 638 -34.63 -16.44 -0.87
CA LEU A 638 -35.88 -15.74 -0.55
C LEU A 638 -36.38 -16.03 0.86
N SER A 639 -35.92 -17.11 1.49
CA SER A 639 -36.28 -17.47 2.87
C SER A 639 -35.57 -16.60 3.89
N THR A 640 -36.13 -16.55 5.10
CA THR A 640 -35.50 -16.03 6.32
C THR A 640 -35.19 -17.20 7.25
N LEU A 641 -34.31 -16.98 8.23
CA LEU A 641 -33.98 -17.99 9.25
C LEU A 641 -34.88 -17.88 10.49
N GLN A 642 -35.97 -17.11 10.44
CA GLN A 642 -36.84 -16.79 11.58
C GLN A 642 -37.28 -18.05 12.36
N CYS A 643 -37.65 -19.13 11.66
CA CYS A 643 -38.09 -20.38 12.29
C CYS A 643 -36.99 -21.12 13.06
N LEU A 644 -35.72 -20.78 12.87
CA LEU A 644 -34.60 -21.45 13.56
C LEU A 644 -34.22 -20.78 14.88
N TYR A 645 -34.81 -19.63 15.19
CA TYR A 645 -34.55 -18.89 16.42
C TYR A 645 -35.35 -19.44 17.60
N GLU A 646 -34.78 -19.35 18.80
CA GLU A 646 -35.36 -19.85 20.05
C GLU A 646 -36.70 -19.18 20.36
N ASP A 647 -36.79 -17.88 20.08
CA ASP A 647 -37.99 -17.06 20.31
C ASP A 647 -39.14 -17.36 19.30
N SER A 648 -38.93 -18.30 18.37
CA SER A 648 -39.91 -18.67 17.35
C SER A 648 -40.72 -19.90 17.76
N ASP A 649 -42.04 -19.75 17.83
CA ASP A 649 -42.98 -20.88 18.00
C ASP A 649 -42.87 -21.93 16.87
N CYS A 650 -42.27 -21.57 15.74
CA CYS A 650 -42.05 -22.45 14.59
C CYS A 650 -41.00 -23.53 14.86
N PHE A 651 -39.93 -23.21 15.60
CA PHE A 651 -38.82 -24.14 15.83
C PHE A 651 -39.25 -25.46 16.51
N PRO A 652 -39.96 -25.45 17.66
CA PRO A 652 -40.38 -26.70 18.32
C PRO A 652 -41.37 -27.50 17.47
N LEU A 653 -42.24 -26.82 16.71
CA LEU A 653 -43.18 -27.47 15.79
C LEU A 653 -42.42 -28.17 14.66
N LEU A 654 -41.46 -27.48 14.03
CA LEU A 654 -40.63 -28.03 12.97
C LEU A 654 -39.89 -29.29 13.43
N LEU A 655 -39.27 -29.23 14.60
CA LEU A 655 -38.53 -30.35 15.17
C LEU A 655 -39.44 -31.54 15.49
N SER A 656 -40.69 -31.31 15.92
CA SER A 656 -41.66 -32.38 16.17
C SER A 656 -42.01 -33.17 14.89
N TYR A 657 -42.13 -32.49 13.74
CA TYR A 657 -42.42 -33.13 12.46
C TYR A 657 -41.22 -33.88 11.87
N ILE A 658 -40.00 -33.44 12.19
CA ILE A 658 -38.76 -34.09 11.78
C ILE A 658 -38.52 -35.36 12.64
N ARG A 659 -38.65 -35.25 13.97
CA ARG A 659 -38.44 -36.38 14.91
C ARG A 659 -39.42 -37.52 14.77
N LYS A 660 -40.62 -37.27 14.23
CA LYS A 660 -41.62 -38.33 13.97
C LYS A 660 -41.10 -39.44 13.03
N TYR A 661 -40.01 -39.18 12.30
CA TYR A 661 -39.37 -40.12 11.37
C TYR A 661 -37.95 -40.54 11.80
N GLU A 662 -37.52 -40.26 13.03
CA GLU A 662 -36.28 -40.86 13.57
C GLU A 662 -36.47 -42.39 13.65
N ASN A 663 -35.62 -43.13 12.93
CA ASN A 663 -35.56 -44.58 13.09
C ASN A 663 -35.09 -44.91 14.51
N SER A 664 -35.76 -45.86 15.16
CA SER A 664 -35.42 -46.38 16.49
C SER A 664 -34.03 -47.04 16.46
N GLY A 665 -32.97 -46.24 16.66
CA GLY A 665 -31.58 -46.69 16.65
C GLY A 665 -30.52 -45.60 16.44
N GLN A 666 -30.89 -44.37 16.06
CA GLN A 666 -29.96 -43.23 16.00
C GLN A 666 -29.93 -42.44 17.32
N PRO A 667 -28.77 -41.87 17.72
CA PRO A 667 -28.69 -41.02 18.91
C PRO A 667 -29.60 -39.81 18.75
N SER A 668 -30.38 -39.51 19.79
CA SER A 668 -31.28 -38.36 19.83
C SER A 668 -30.50 -37.07 19.58
N LEU A 669 -30.76 -36.41 18.46
CA LEU A 669 -30.04 -35.22 18.06
C LEU A 669 -30.48 -34.01 18.90
N ILE A 670 -29.52 -33.39 19.59
CA ILE A 670 -29.71 -32.14 20.32
C ILE A 670 -29.22 -31.01 19.42
N ILE A 671 -30.10 -30.47 18.58
CA ILE A 671 -29.85 -29.21 17.87
C ILE A 671 -30.35 -28.07 18.75
N GLN A 672 -29.46 -27.11 18.99
CA GLN A 672 -29.80 -25.89 19.70
C GLN A 672 -30.39 -24.88 18.71
N PRO A 673 -31.48 -24.19 19.09
CA PRO A 673 -31.99 -23.08 18.31
C PRO A 673 -30.97 -21.93 18.26
N LEU A 674 -31.15 -21.05 17.28
CA LEU A 674 -30.41 -19.79 17.18
C LEU A 674 -30.88 -18.83 18.27
N VAL A 675 -29.95 -18.16 18.96
CA VAL A 675 -30.26 -17.09 19.91
C VAL A 675 -30.13 -15.74 19.21
N TYR A 676 -31.13 -14.86 19.32
CA TYR A 676 -31.06 -13.52 18.74
C TYR A 676 -30.42 -12.52 19.72
N ASN A 677 -29.47 -11.74 19.22
CA ASN A 677 -28.87 -10.63 19.95
C ASN A 677 -29.29 -9.32 19.30
N PRO A 678 -29.86 -8.34 20.03
CA PRO A 678 -30.20 -7.02 19.48
C PRO A 678 -29.03 -6.25 18.85
N MET A 679 -27.79 -6.59 19.20
CA MET A 679 -26.57 -6.03 18.58
C MET A 679 -26.14 -6.75 17.30
N SER A 680 -26.83 -7.83 16.93
CA SER A 680 -26.64 -8.54 15.67
C SER A 680 -26.93 -7.61 14.49
N ARG A 681 -26.09 -7.68 13.46
CA ARG A 681 -26.28 -6.91 12.23
C ARG A 681 -27.51 -7.37 11.47
N PHE A 682 -27.79 -8.66 11.50
CA PHE A 682 -28.96 -9.25 10.84
C PHE A 682 -30.05 -9.60 11.85
N SER A 683 -31.27 -9.14 11.54
CA SER A 683 -32.46 -9.54 12.30
C SER A 683 -32.91 -10.95 11.89
N PRO A 684 -33.72 -11.65 12.70
CA PRO A 684 -34.25 -12.97 12.35
C PRO A 684 -35.09 -12.98 11.06
N ASN A 685 -35.62 -11.80 10.68
CA ASN A 685 -36.43 -11.61 9.47
C ASN A 685 -35.59 -11.19 8.24
N ALA A 686 -34.28 -11.03 8.39
CA ALA A 686 -33.40 -10.83 7.24
C ALA A 686 -33.43 -12.07 6.33
N THR A 687 -33.43 -11.85 5.02
CA THR A 687 -33.42 -12.97 4.07
C THR A 687 -32.01 -13.55 3.95
N VAL A 688 -31.92 -14.83 3.61
CA VAL A 688 -30.61 -15.47 3.38
C VAL A 688 -29.86 -14.77 2.26
N SER A 689 -30.55 -14.23 1.25
CA SER A 689 -29.94 -13.39 0.22
C SER A 689 -29.22 -12.17 0.80
N THR A 690 -29.87 -11.42 1.69
CA THR A 690 -29.26 -10.23 2.31
C THR A 690 -28.03 -10.58 3.14
N MET A 691 -28.07 -11.69 3.90
CA MET A 691 -26.92 -12.15 4.67
C MET A 691 -25.80 -12.66 3.76
N PHE A 692 -26.12 -13.45 2.73
CA PHE A 692 -25.14 -14.05 1.83
C PHE A 692 -24.40 -13.02 0.99
N LYS A 693 -25.09 -12.00 0.47
CA LYS A 693 -24.46 -10.89 -0.27
C LYS A 693 -23.47 -10.09 0.58
N GLU A 694 -23.70 -10.06 1.88
CA GLU A 694 -22.82 -9.49 2.90
C GLU A 694 -21.85 -10.54 3.50
N MET A 695 -21.66 -11.66 2.80
CA MET A 695 -20.77 -12.77 3.13
C MET A 695 -21.01 -13.37 4.53
N MET A 696 -22.25 -13.32 5.02
CA MET A 696 -22.64 -13.77 6.35
C MET A 696 -21.87 -13.07 7.49
N ILE A 697 -21.32 -11.87 7.28
CA ILE A 697 -20.49 -11.18 8.27
C ILE A 697 -21.35 -10.32 9.20
N GLU A 698 -21.30 -10.63 10.50
CA GLU A 698 -21.85 -9.80 11.58
C GLU A 698 -20.94 -8.61 11.86
N GLN A 699 -19.64 -8.89 12.05
CA GLN A 699 -18.66 -7.88 12.44
C GLN A 699 -17.26 -8.18 11.92
N TRP A 700 -16.54 -7.13 11.50
CA TRP A 700 -15.10 -7.17 11.29
C TRP A 700 -14.38 -6.82 12.58
N ASN A 701 -13.57 -7.75 13.09
CA ASN A 701 -12.69 -7.54 14.24
C ASN A 701 -11.32 -7.12 13.73
N ARG A 702 -10.99 -5.84 13.92
CA ARG A 702 -9.73 -5.24 13.47
C ARG A 702 -8.99 -4.60 14.64
N SER A 703 -7.68 -4.80 14.70
CA SER A 703 -6.81 -4.03 15.57
C SER A 703 -5.51 -3.68 14.84
N SER A 704 -4.97 -2.51 15.17
CA SER A 704 -3.72 -2.01 14.62
C SER A 704 -2.78 -1.58 15.76
N SER A 705 -1.48 -1.74 15.55
CA SER A 705 -0.45 -1.34 16.51
C SER A 705 0.50 -0.34 15.88
N TYR A 706 0.35 0.94 16.22
CA TYR A 706 1.28 1.99 15.80
C TYR A 706 2.69 1.73 16.31
N GLN A 707 2.85 1.17 17.51
CA GLN A 707 4.15 0.74 18.03
C GLN A 707 4.80 -0.32 17.13
N SER A 708 4.05 -1.37 16.74
CA SER A 708 4.57 -2.42 15.86
C SER A 708 4.93 -1.87 14.48
N PHE A 709 4.16 -0.90 13.97
CA PHE A 709 4.50 -0.15 12.76
C PHE A 709 5.80 0.64 12.93
N TYR A 710 5.95 1.40 14.02
CA TYR A 710 7.15 2.19 14.30
C TYR A 710 8.40 1.32 14.40
N GLU A 711 8.32 0.22 15.15
CA GLU A 711 9.39 -0.77 15.30
C GLU A 711 9.73 -1.46 13.97
N SER A 712 8.73 -1.71 13.12
CA SER A 712 8.94 -2.26 11.79
C SER A 712 9.61 -1.25 10.84
N CYS A 713 9.21 0.02 10.89
CA CYS A 713 9.84 1.12 10.16
C CYS A 713 11.29 1.34 10.61
N ALA A 714 11.57 1.19 11.91
CA ALA A 714 12.90 1.28 12.53
C ALA A 714 13.69 2.52 12.06
N PRO A 715 13.35 3.75 12.50
CA PRO A 715 13.99 4.95 12.02
C PRO A 715 15.50 5.00 12.35
N ILE A 716 16.32 5.27 11.34
CA ILE A 716 17.80 5.28 11.47
C ILE A 716 18.26 6.52 12.25
N TYR A 717 17.63 7.65 11.98
CA TYR A 717 17.84 8.91 12.68
C TYR A 717 16.60 9.79 12.51
N CYS A 718 16.44 10.78 13.39
CA CYS A 718 15.46 11.86 13.23
C CYS A 718 16.19 13.20 13.14
N THR A 719 15.76 14.08 12.25
CA THR A 719 16.23 15.46 12.17
C THR A 719 15.13 16.41 12.59
N TYR A 720 15.44 17.41 13.41
CA TYR A 720 14.48 18.44 13.80
C TYR A 720 15.15 19.81 13.96
N SER A 721 14.40 20.87 13.69
CA SER A 721 14.89 22.24 13.74
C SER A 721 14.56 22.89 15.08
N LYS A 722 15.58 23.40 15.77
CA LYS A 722 15.40 24.19 17.00
C LYS A 722 15.91 25.60 16.78
N LYS A 723 15.09 26.60 17.11
CA LYS A 723 15.54 27.99 17.24
C LYS A 723 16.34 28.10 18.54
N ILE A 724 17.63 28.37 18.43
CA ILE A 724 18.50 28.60 19.58
C ILE A 724 18.88 30.08 19.56
N ARG A 725 18.88 30.74 20.73
CA ARG A 725 19.49 32.07 20.86
C ARG A 725 20.99 31.91 20.61
N THR A 726 21.49 32.70 19.68
CA THR A 726 22.81 32.54 19.07
C THR A 726 23.93 32.34 20.09
N GLU A 727 23.92 33.04 21.24
CA GLU A 727 24.99 32.91 22.24
C GLU A 727 24.54 33.15 23.68
N ASN A 728 25.19 32.46 24.64
CA ASN A 728 25.12 32.79 26.07
C ASN A 728 25.70 34.20 26.31
N PHE A 729 25.37 34.84 27.44
CA PHE A 729 25.88 36.19 27.78
C PHE A 729 27.40 36.34 27.54
N GLY A 730 28.19 35.32 27.88
CA GLY A 730 29.63 35.31 27.63
C GLY A 730 30.01 35.36 26.14
N GLY A 731 29.30 34.66 25.26
CA GLY A 731 29.54 34.71 23.81
C GLY A 731 29.24 36.09 23.24
N VAL A 732 28.10 36.68 23.62
CA VAL A 732 27.73 38.05 23.22
C VAL A 732 28.81 39.04 23.63
N VAL A 733 29.34 38.92 24.85
CA VAL A 733 30.45 39.74 25.34
C VAL A 733 31.73 39.52 24.50
N ILE A 734 32.07 38.28 24.16
CA ILE A 734 33.24 37.96 23.34
C ILE A 734 33.12 38.56 21.93
N LYS A 735 31.96 38.41 21.27
CA LYS A 735 31.69 39.02 19.95
C LYS A 735 31.71 40.54 20.02
N LEU A 736 31.21 41.14 21.09
CA LEU A 736 31.29 42.59 21.32
C LEU A 736 32.72 43.07 21.51
N ILE A 737 33.55 42.37 22.29
CA ILE A 737 34.97 42.71 22.49
C ILE A 737 35.76 42.60 21.19
N ALA A 738 35.49 41.56 20.39
CA ALA A 738 36.16 41.35 19.10
C ALA A 738 35.78 42.45 18.07
N THR A 739 34.50 42.77 17.96
CA THR A 739 34.01 43.76 16.98
C THR A 739 34.31 45.22 17.38
N THR A 740 34.27 45.54 18.68
CA THR A 740 34.66 46.88 19.18
C THR A 740 36.11 47.21 18.86
N GLY A 741 37.02 46.23 18.89
CA GLY A 741 38.41 46.43 18.49
C GLY A 741 38.57 46.90 17.05
N GLY A 742 37.84 46.29 16.11
CA GLY A 742 37.86 46.66 14.69
C GLY A 742 37.24 48.04 14.44
N ILE A 743 36.11 48.32 15.10
CA ILE A 743 35.39 49.60 15.00
C ILE A 743 36.25 50.76 15.54
N VAL A 744 36.94 50.57 16.67
CA VAL A 744 37.85 51.56 17.27
C VAL A 744 39.03 51.87 16.34
N ALA A 745 39.62 50.85 15.71
CA ALA A 745 40.72 51.03 14.77
C ALA A 745 40.27 51.78 13.51
N LEU A 746 39.14 51.39 12.92
CA LEU A 746 38.58 52.02 11.73
C LEU A 746 38.18 53.48 11.99
N LEU A 747 37.45 53.76 13.08
CA LEU A 747 37.04 55.12 13.43
C LEU A 747 38.26 56.02 13.70
N ARG A 748 39.30 55.54 14.40
CA ARG A 748 40.52 56.33 14.62
C ARG A 748 41.24 56.73 13.34
N ILE A 749 41.19 55.87 12.33
CA ILE A 749 41.77 56.17 11.01
C ILE A 749 40.86 57.14 10.26
N VAL A 750 39.55 56.85 10.18
CA VAL A 750 38.62 57.56 9.28
C VAL A 750 38.21 58.94 9.82
N THR A 751 37.97 59.10 11.13
CA THR A 751 37.46 60.36 11.72
C THR A 751 38.32 61.60 11.40
N PRO A 752 39.67 61.59 11.50
CA PRO A 752 40.47 62.76 11.15
C PRO A 752 40.44 63.11 9.66
N TYR A 753 40.27 62.14 8.76
CA TYR A 753 40.11 62.39 7.33
C TYR A 753 38.70 62.89 6.99
N LEU A 754 37.65 62.31 7.61
CA LEU A 754 36.27 62.78 7.50
C LEU A 754 36.13 64.23 7.94
N ILE A 755 36.70 64.61 9.09
CA ILE A 755 36.65 66.00 9.57
C ILE A 755 37.50 66.92 8.68
N LYS A 756 38.68 66.49 8.20
CA LYS A 756 39.44 67.29 7.21
C LYS A 756 38.67 67.48 5.90
N PHE A 757 37.93 66.47 5.47
CA PHE A 757 37.09 66.51 4.27
C PHE A 757 35.88 67.44 4.45
N ILE A 758 35.18 67.33 5.58
CA ILE A 758 34.05 68.21 5.96
C ILE A 758 34.53 69.67 6.14
N VAL A 759 35.68 69.90 6.76
CA VAL A 759 36.26 71.24 6.92
C VAL A 759 36.76 71.81 5.59
N ARG A 760 37.25 70.97 4.67
CA ARG A 760 37.54 71.37 3.27
C ARG A 760 36.28 71.75 2.51
N LEU A 761 35.19 70.99 2.66
CA LEU A 761 33.90 71.33 2.06
C LEU A 761 33.35 72.66 2.60
N LEU A 762 33.44 72.88 3.91
CA LEU A 762 33.00 74.13 4.56
C LEU A 762 33.88 75.35 4.22
N THR A 763 35.17 75.16 3.89
CA THR A 763 36.06 76.25 3.44
C THR A 763 35.90 76.57 1.95
N ILE A 764 35.52 75.59 1.11
CA ILE A 764 35.14 75.81 -0.28
C ILE A 764 33.82 76.59 -0.38
N CYS A 765 32.88 76.40 0.56
CA CYS A 765 31.64 77.17 0.62
C CYS A 765 31.79 78.61 1.19
N LYS A 766 32.96 79.04 1.68
CA LYS A 766 33.19 80.38 2.26
C LYS A 766 34.14 81.30 1.49
N LYS A 767 34.59 80.95 0.28
CA LYS A 767 35.36 81.86 -0.60
C LYS A 767 34.65 82.10 -1.94
N LYS A 768 33.66 82.99 -1.93
CA LYS A 768 33.26 83.81 -3.10
C LYS A 768 33.25 85.28 -2.68
N LYS A 769 34.39 85.97 -2.86
CA LYS A 769 34.48 87.39 -3.23
C LYS A 769 35.93 87.71 -3.66
N GLN A 770 36.02 88.24 -4.89
CA GLN A 770 37.11 88.96 -5.56
C GLN A 770 38.29 88.21 -6.21
N HIS A 771 38.13 88.09 -7.55
CA HIS A 771 39.04 88.33 -8.70
C HIS A 771 40.45 87.71 -8.87
N GLN A 772 40.63 87.19 -10.11
CA GLN A 772 41.76 86.64 -10.89
C GLN A 772 42.63 87.75 -11.58
N PRO A 773 43.69 87.51 -12.43
CA PRO A 773 44.11 86.27 -13.16
C PRO A 773 45.64 85.96 -13.38
N ARG A 774 45.88 84.71 -13.87
CA ARG A 774 46.97 84.18 -14.76
C ARG A 774 48.40 84.04 -14.18
N GLU A 775 49.18 82.98 -14.43
CA GLU A 775 49.29 82.09 -15.61
C GLU A 775 49.80 80.66 -15.26
N ARG A 776 49.60 79.70 -16.17
CA ARG A 776 49.76 78.24 -15.99
C ARG A 776 51.18 77.75 -16.32
N VAL A 777 51.67 76.73 -15.61
CA VAL A 777 52.34 75.58 -16.25
C VAL A 777 51.90 74.27 -15.59
N HIS A 778 51.47 73.34 -16.45
CA HIS A 778 50.92 72.03 -16.16
C HIS A 778 52.05 71.04 -15.81
N ARG A 779 51.97 70.37 -14.65
CA ARG A 779 52.73 69.13 -14.37
C ARG A 779 51.83 68.07 -13.76
N SER A 780 51.72 66.97 -14.49
CA SER A 780 50.96 65.75 -14.21
C SER A 780 51.02 65.29 -12.75
N CYS A 781 49.84 64.96 -12.21
CA CYS A 781 49.61 64.45 -10.86
C CYS A 781 50.20 63.04 -10.64
N ILE A 782 50.52 62.33 -11.72
CA ILE A 782 50.86 60.90 -11.70
C ILE A 782 52.34 60.67 -11.36
N ASP A 783 53.26 61.57 -11.75
CA ASP A 783 54.69 61.46 -11.40
C ASP A 783 55.01 61.87 -9.96
N ARG A 784 54.13 62.66 -9.32
CA ARG A 784 54.25 62.97 -7.88
C ARG A 784 53.87 61.78 -6.99
N MET A 785 53.06 60.86 -7.50
CA MET A 785 52.55 59.72 -6.72
C MET A 785 53.57 58.57 -6.67
N GLY A 786 54.32 58.31 -7.75
CA GLY A 786 55.35 57.26 -7.78
C GLY A 786 56.57 57.55 -6.88
N ILE A 787 57.03 58.80 -6.82
CA ILE A 787 58.14 59.21 -5.96
C ILE A 787 57.72 59.25 -4.48
N MET A 788 56.47 59.64 -4.19
CA MET A 788 55.92 59.60 -2.84
C MET A 788 55.76 58.17 -2.33
N ILE A 789 55.33 57.22 -3.16
CA ILE A 789 55.17 55.81 -2.75
C ILE A 789 56.52 55.16 -2.47
N ARG A 790 57.56 55.39 -3.29
CA ARG A 790 58.90 54.86 -3.02
C ARG A 790 59.55 55.49 -1.79
N LYS A 791 59.36 56.79 -1.54
CA LYS A 791 59.77 57.43 -0.28
C LYS A 791 58.96 56.89 0.91
N LEU A 792 57.66 56.62 0.74
CA LEU A 792 56.82 56.05 1.80
C LEU A 792 57.29 54.65 2.17
N ILE A 793 57.57 53.79 1.19
CA ILE A 793 58.01 52.40 1.41
C ILE A 793 59.40 52.37 2.06
N LYS A 794 60.32 53.24 1.64
CA LYS A 794 61.67 53.34 2.22
C LYS A 794 61.64 53.95 3.63
N LEU A 795 60.72 54.88 3.90
CA LEU A 795 60.44 55.45 5.22
C LEU A 795 59.73 54.44 6.14
N LEU A 796 58.82 53.63 5.59
CA LEU A 796 58.11 52.58 6.30
C LEU A 796 59.04 51.44 6.68
N SER A 797 59.96 51.01 5.82
CA SER A 797 60.90 49.92 6.14
C SER A 797 61.93 50.34 7.20
N THR A 798 62.46 51.57 7.13
CA THR A 798 63.36 52.10 8.17
C THR A 798 62.63 52.37 9.49
N LYS A 799 61.39 52.86 9.45
CA LYS A 799 60.54 52.98 10.65
C LYS A 799 60.13 51.63 11.23
N LEU A 800 59.97 50.58 10.41
CA LEU A 800 59.66 49.22 10.87
C LEU A 800 60.83 48.57 11.61
N ILE A 801 62.06 48.86 11.17
CA ILE A 801 63.29 48.34 11.81
C ILE A 801 63.63 49.11 13.09
N GLU A 802 63.28 50.39 13.17
CA GLU A 802 63.39 51.20 14.39
C GLU A 802 62.12 51.19 15.27
N LEU A 803 61.13 50.37 14.92
CA LEU A 803 59.82 50.40 15.54
C LEU A 803 59.95 50.04 17.02
N ASN A 804 59.70 51.03 17.86
CA ASN A 804 59.58 50.88 19.29
C ASN A 804 58.14 51.28 19.63
N VAL A 805 57.29 50.27 19.81
CA VAL A 805 55.87 50.45 20.13
C VAL A 805 55.71 51.12 21.51
N PHE A 806 56.72 51.00 22.37
CA PHE A 806 56.73 51.49 23.74
C PHE A 806 57.57 52.77 23.87
N SER A 807 56.97 53.85 24.34
CA SER A 807 57.64 55.14 24.51
C SER A 807 58.55 55.13 25.75
N THR A 808 59.54 56.04 25.83
CA THR A 808 60.42 56.14 27.02
C THR A 808 59.65 56.45 28.31
N ARG A 809 58.45 57.02 28.21
CA ARG A 809 57.56 57.27 29.36
C ARG A 809 56.91 56.00 29.91
N ASP A 810 56.86 54.93 29.11
CA ASP A 810 56.24 53.67 29.50
C ASP A 810 57.12 52.90 30.50
N PHE A 811 58.41 53.27 30.63
CA PHE A 811 59.37 52.61 31.50
C PHE A 811 59.64 53.34 32.83
N GLY A 812 58.94 54.46 33.10
CA GLY A 812 59.09 55.25 34.33
C GLY A 812 60.24 56.26 34.30
N SER A 813 60.13 57.34 35.09
CA SER A 813 61.01 58.53 35.05
C SER A 813 62.44 58.32 35.56
N ASN A 814 62.74 57.18 36.19
CA ASN A 814 64.05 56.86 36.76
C ASN A 814 64.96 56.04 35.83
N THR A 815 64.55 55.82 34.57
CA THR A 815 65.28 54.98 33.62
C THR A 815 66.00 55.84 32.61
N ASP A 816 67.32 55.68 32.50
CA ASP A 816 68.14 56.40 31.52
C ASP A 816 67.61 56.19 30.08
N GLN A 817 67.68 57.26 29.27
CA GLN A 817 67.06 57.36 27.95
C GLN A 817 67.59 56.29 26.98
N ILE A 818 68.85 55.87 27.14
CA ILE A 818 69.49 54.82 26.34
C ILE A 818 68.95 53.44 26.75
N THR A 819 68.78 53.20 28.05
CA THR A 819 68.28 51.94 28.61
C THR A 819 66.79 51.74 28.32
N ALA A 820 65.98 52.79 28.44
CA ALA A 820 64.56 52.77 28.07
C ALA A 820 64.35 52.52 26.57
N LYS A 821 65.21 53.07 25.71
CA LYS A 821 65.18 52.82 24.26
C LYS A 821 65.57 51.38 23.92
N ARG A 822 66.45 50.76 24.72
CA ARG A 822 66.80 49.34 24.61
C ARG A 822 65.63 48.48 25.06
N TYR A 823 65.07 48.65 26.27
CA TYR A 823 63.92 47.86 26.73
C TYR A 823 62.68 47.98 25.83
N GLY A 824 62.39 49.17 25.29
CA GLY A 824 61.31 49.34 24.31
C GLY A 824 61.50 48.51 23.05
N ARG A 825 62.73 48.39 22.52
CA ARG A 825 63.03 47.54 21.36
C ARG A 825 62.89 46.06 21.68
N TRP A 826 63.31 45.61 22.87
CA TRP A 826 63.15 44.21 23.30
C TRP A 826 61.69 43.85 23.53
N ALA A 827 60.92 44.74 24.18
CA ALA A 827 59.48 44.58 24.37
C ALA A 827 58.73 44.56 23.03
N THR A 828 59.13 45.37 22.06
CA THR A 828 58.52 45.38 20.72
C THR A 828 58.81 44.09 19.95
N ARG A 829 60.03 43.53 20.07
CA ARG A 829 60.38 42.24 19.46
C ARG A 829 59.64 41.06 20.11
N LEU A 830 59.57 41.03 21.43
CA LEU A 830 58.79 40.04 22.17
C LEU A 830 57.31 40.09 21.80
N TYR A 831 56.75 41.31 21.69
CA TYR A 831 55.37 41.54 21.24
C TYR A 831 55.12 40.96 19.84
N ILE A 832 56.03 41.20 18.88
CA ILE A 832 55.89 40.68 17.51
C ILE A 832 55.99 39.14 17.49
N ILE A 833 56.88 38.54 18.28
CA ILE A 833 57.03 37.08 18.36
C ILE A 833 55.78 36.43 18.98
N LEU A 834 55.30 36.96 20.11
CA LEU A 834 54.06 36.49 20.74
C LEU A 834 52.85 36.66 19.81
N PHE A 835 52.80 37.76 19.05
CA PHE A 835 51.77 38.00 18.04
C PHE A 835 51.79 36.94 16.92
N LEU A 836 52.97 36.60 16.39
CA LEU A 836 53.11 35.57 15.37
C LEU A 836 52.75 34.17 15.90
N ILE A 837 53.10 33.85 17.15
CA ILE A 837 52.73 32.58 17.79
C ILE A 837 51.22 32.46 17.96
N CYS A 838 50.56 33.51 18.49
CA CYS A 838 49.10 33.53 18.60
C CYS A 838 48.41 33.43 17.23
N LEU A 839 49.00 34.03 16.18
CA LEU A 839 48.49 33.97 14.82
C LEU A 839 48.56 32.54 14.25
N ILE A 840 49.66 31.81 14.52
CA ILE A 840 49.81 30.40 14.13
C ILE A 840 48.78 29.53 14.87
N ILE A 841 48.64 29.70 16.19
CA ILE A 841 47.69 28.93 17.02
C ILE A 841 46.25 29.16 16.55
N LEU A 842 45.87 30.39 16.21
CA LEU A 842 44.52 30.72 15.76
C LEU A 842 44.21 30.14 14.37
N ILE A 843 45.18 30.12 13.46
CA ILE A 843 45.05 29.47 12.14
C ILE A 843 44.86 27.95 12.30
N PHE A 844 45.59 27.32 13.22
CA PHE A 844 45.40 25.90 13.53
C PHE A 844 44.04 25.63 14.18
N TYR A 845 43.55 26.50 15.07
CA TYR A 845 42.26 26.32 15.72
C TYR A 845 41.08 26.45 14.76
N THR A 846 41.11 27.42 13.84
CA THR A 846 40.03 27.64 12.86
C THR A 846 39.97 26.57 11.78
N THR A 847 41.08 25.90 11.47
CA THR A 847 41.12 24.78 10.51
C THR A 847 40.56 23.47 11.08
N ILE A 848 40.36 23.36 12.40
CA ILE A 848 39.98 22.10 13.07
C ILE A 848 38.47 21.97 13.35
N GLN A 849 37.66 23.06 13.33
CA GLN A 849 36.21 22.96 13.59
C GLN A 849 35.37 22.67 12.32
N PRO A 850 34.65 21.54 12.24
CA PRO A 850 33.86 21.19 11.06
C PRO A 850 32.44 21.78 11.11
N HIS A 851 32.00 22.37 9.98
CA HIS A 851 30.61 22.75 9.73
C HIS A 851 29.95 21.77 8.73
N SER A 852 28.64 21.54 8.86
CA SER A 852 27.86 20.75 7.91
C SER A 852 27.31 21.63 6.80
N LEU A 853 27.68 21.36 5.54
CA LEU A 853 27.17 22.05 4.36
C LEU A 853 26.26 21.09 3.58
N THR A 854 25.03 21.51 3.31
CA THR A 854 24.11 20.80 2.41
C THR A 854 24.26 21.38 1.02
N LYS A 855 24.68 20.56 0.05
CA LYS A 855 24.68 20.94 -1.37
C LYS A 855 23.36 20.54 -2.00
N THR A 856 22.77 21.47 -2.74
CA THR A 856 21.53 21.29 -3.48
C THR A 856 21.82 21.32 -4.98
N PHE A 857 21.22 20.40 -5.72
CA PHE A 857 21.26 20.31 -7.17
C PHE A 857 19.84 20.46 -7.68
N ASP A 858 19.53 21.60 -8.28
CA ASP A 858 18.20 21.86 -8.82
C ASP A 858 18.01 21.17 -10.17
N GLN A 859 16.87 20.51 -10.34
CA GLN A 859 16.42 19.84 -11.58
C GLN A 859 17.52 19.07 -12.33
N PRO A 860 18.16 18.05 -11.72
CA PRO A 860 19.22 17.31 -12.39
C PRO A 860 18.67 16.49 -13.56
N SER A 861 19.41 16.45 -14.68
CA SER A 861 19.14 15.48 -15.76
C SER A 861 19.40 14.05 -15.30
N PHE A 862 18.83 13.06 -15.99
CA PHE A 862 19.02 11.64 -15.65
C PHE A 862 20.51 11.23 -15.61
N ILE A 863 21.31 11.68 -16.59
CA ILE A 863 22.76 11.44 -16.66
C ILE A 863 23.47 12.07 -15.45
N ARG A 864 23.06 13.28 -15.06
CA ARG A 864 23.64 13.95 -13.90
C ARG A 864 23.25 13.24 -12.61
N TYR A 865 21.99 12.84 -12.46
CA TYR A 865 21.51 12.06 -11.33
C TYR A 865 22.26 10.73 -11.17
N THR A 866 22.42 9.95 -12.25
CA THR A 866 23.13 8.67 -12.22
C THR A 866 24.58 8.85 -11.76
N HIS A 867 25.27 9.89 -12.24
CA HIS A 867 26.59 10.26 -11.75
C HIS A 867 26.59 10.64 -10.26
N LEU A 868 25.65 11.50 -9.83
CA LEU A 868 25.50 11.91 -8.43
C LEU A 868 25.22 10.70 -7.52
N LYS A 869 24.37 9.76 -7.97
CA LYS A 869 24.04 8.56 -7.22
C LYS A 869 25.22 7.60 -7.11
N LYS A 870 26.03 7.45 -8.16
CA LYS A 870 27.29 6.70 -8.09
C LYS A 870 28.29 7.32 -7.11
N THR A 871 28.30 8.65 -7.02
CA THR A 871 29.23 9.41 -6.16
C THR A 871 28.81 9.40 -4.69
N TYR A 872 27.51 9.54 -4.40
CA TYR A 872 26.99 9.81 -3.05
C TYR A 872 26.12 8.68 -2.48
N GLY A 873 25.75 7.69 -3.29
CA GLY A 873 24.96 6.52 -2.90
C GLY A 873 23.61 6.88 -2.28
N ASN A 874 23.24 6.16 -1.21
CA ASN A 874 21.96 6.32 -0.50
C ASN A 874 21.83 7.64 0.27
N LYS A 875 22.89 8.47 0.32
CA LYS A 875 22.86 9.78 0.99
C LYS A 875 22.32 10.90 0.11
N LEU A 876 22.14 10.66 -1.20
CA LEU A 876 21.55 11.61 -2.14
C LEU A 876 20.02 11.50 -2.08
N LYS A 877 19.34 12.60 -1.73
CA LYS A 877 17.88 12.66 -1.61
C LYS A 877 17.29 13.59 -2.66
N CYS A 878 16.45 13.05 -3.54
CA CYS A 878 15.80 13.82 -4.60
C CYS A 878 14.30 13.92 -4.37
N SER A 879 13.75 15.13 -4.35
CA SER A 879 12.30 15.36 -4.19
C SER A 879 11.63 15.30 -5.56
N CYS A 880 10.51 14.60 -5.69
CA CYS A 880 9.74 14.58 -6.95
C CYS A 880 8.93 15.88 -7.11
N SER A 881 8.73 16.34 -8.35
CA SER A 881 7.78 17.41 -8.65
C SER A 881 6.35 16.88 -8.83
N LYS A 882 6.20 15.65 -9.33
CA LYS A 882 4.94 14.90 -9.35
C LYS A 882 5.01 13.74 -8.36
N ILE A 883 4.05 13.69 -7.45
CA ILE A 883 4.04 12.73 -6.34
C ILE A 883 3.43 11.39 -6.77
N ALA A 884 2.49 11.40 -7.72
CA ALA A 884 1.88 10.19 -8.28
C ALA A 884 2.40 9.94 -9.71
N SER A 885 2.76 8.69 -10.00
CA SER A 885 3.16 8.22 -11.34
C SER A 885 2.37 6.97 -11.68
N THR A 886 1.53 7.02 -12.71
CA THR A 886 0.75 5.86 -13.19
C THR A 886 1.66 4.83 -13.84
N TYR A 887 1.41 3.54 -13.57
CA TYR A 887 2.28 2.43 -13.98
C TYR A 887 2.37 2.31 -15.51
N ASP A 888 1.29 2.57 -16.25
CA ASP A 888 1.22 2.60 -17.73
C ASP A 888 2.36 3.41 -18.40
N ARG A 889 2.91 4.40 -17.69
CA ARG A 889 3.96 5.27 -18.23
C ARG A 889 5.36 4.67 -18.18
N PHE A 890 5.62 3.69 -17.32
CA PHE A 890 6.98 3.20 -17.06
C PHE A 890 7.09 1.71 -16.75
N VAL A 891 5.97 1.00 -16.70
CA VAL A 891 5.88 -0.46 -16.56
C VAL A 891 5.25 -1.02 -17.82
N GLU A 892 5.81 -2.10 -18.34
CA GLU A 892 5.22 -2.91 -19.40
C GLU A 892 5.07 -4.33 -18.87
N ILE A 893 3.85 -4.86 -18.87
CA ILE A 893 3.61 -6.24 -18.46
C ILE A 893 3.64 -7.11 -19.70
N LYS A 894 4.53 -8.09 -19.71
CA LYS A 894 4.53 -9.15 -20.71
C LYS A 894 4.11 -10.45 -20.03
N PRO A 895 2.90 -10.95 -20.28
CA PRO A 895 2.58 -12.30 -19.88
C PRO A 895 3.43 -13.26 -20.73
N GLU A 896 4.37 -13.96 -20.11
CA GLU A 896 5.16 -14.98 -20.80
C GLU A 896 4.29 -16.20 -20.97
N PHE A 897 4.06 -16.55 -22.24
CA PHE A 897 3.02 -17.46 -22.59
C PHE A 897 3.42 -18.91 -22.72
#